data_AF-A0A514WXK2-F1
#
_entry.id   AF-A0A514WXK2-F1
#
_cell.length_a   1.000
_cell.length_b   1.000
_cell.length_c   1.000
_cell.angle_alpha   90.00
_cell.angle_beta   90.00
_cell.angle_gamma   90.00
#
_symmetry.space_group_name_H-M   'P 1'
#
loop_
_entity.id
_entity.type
_entity.pdbx_description
1 polymer ?
#
loop_
_entity_poly.entity_id
_entity_poly.type
_entity_poly.pdbx_seq_one_letter_code
_entity_poly.pdbx_strand_id
1 'polypeptide(L)'
;MHYKKFLNLILAASMGLSLAGCSDFLNGKKQEPEVLEFSNQRLACLKEVPSQLKDFSVGEASEKRIRGAFDCTKDALNYFKDKTYGSVPGAYTIEEMRNFFGKYFLKENNVSPEFAAELMKIKKALLGGSDSYLTKEEIVRLVSLLDILRDEAVQLSPHMKILLNQANDKATTWEQVSAATEQLRFTLQRLLDKTQLSSSDYSFEDGKRALSGLGDFLRGSEPFEPYEQVRDWVPMVESVKNILMGRRTQLTKLYQWKESLDTLIDLYGLALKYRYVIGNTSFEGPNDIRQISQFINQGLSLIENCYQMKNEGLIPAEDIDVLVDQVMSRFKFGMDIKATSIKKIYRIVLLRMLSPERQGDSRGLLGLDKKHLAALRREFNIWRMDQSFFDLANFDEKSASITQKDLIDSYERFNKNFVIEKGLTDNPLEQMALEQSWNDLGVLLKADNMINFNSKGRVIETLSSKSVPVTWKSLTKMNLMRAIARMLMLGYAENTKNDLSSAHMSKAGLIAWYDEFNELGLDIKAFDPRTGNSGSRSFLEANFFTFSGNGDDWMDMRETFEFVSLLFSAGLSTSSDIIEDMAMCRVDQKDIFGEYYMKETCFKQHFRDHFGMYFNNMPGMTAFIKGLNAADYDAVYTYLKDSSLSADQKPGLIETSNIRTMVMILHYVESIMVTYDTDKNQTLSLDEVYAAAPRFMSFFKTVSPTKYEFIIKEGFAYLVFNGTMPGGSGILGFQFSKHFKDEATRKEILRLFGTLKDQLNKAPN
;
A
#
# COMPACT_ATOMS: atom_id res chain seq x y z
N MET A 1 -36.74 54.53 -92.06
CA MET A 1 -35.98 53.49 -92.80
C MET A 1 -34.86 53.02 -91.89
N HIS A 2 -34.96 51.96 -91.09
CA HIS A 2 -35.12 50.55 -91.48
C HIS A 2 -34.13 50.13 -92.56
N TYR A 3 -33.01 49.51 -92.18
CA TYR A 3 -32.61 48.12 -92.50
C TYR A 3 -31.12 47.92 -92.13
N LYS A 4 -30.80 47.16 -91.07
CA LYS A 4 -30.58 45.70 -91.04
C LYS A 4 -29.32 45.23 -91.79
N LYS A 5 -28.32 44.86 -90.99
CA LYS A 5 -27.47 43.64 -91.01
C LYS A 5 -26.34 43.91 -90.01
N PHE A 6 -26.33 43.56 -88.72
CA PHE A 6 -26.65 42.32 -87.98
C PHE A 6 -26.41 41.01 -88.74
N LEU A 7 -25.59 40.17 -88.10
CA LEU A 7 -25.21 38.80 -88.41
C LEU A 7 -24.05 38.59 -89.39
N ASN A 8 -22.99 37.97 -88.84
CA ASN A 8 -21.76 37.44 -89.42
C ASN A 8 -20.58 38.42 -89.29
N LEU A 9 -19.78 38.45 -88.23
CA LEU A 9 -19.41 37.39 -87.29
C LEU A 9 -19.12 37.98 -85.89
N ILE A 10 -19.92 37.55 -84.92
CA ILE A 10 -19.44 37.21 -83.58
C ILE A 10 -18.75 35.86 -83.75
N LEU A 11 -17.43 35.77 -83.53
CA LEU A 11 -16.72 34.60 -82.99
C LEU A 11 -15.20 34.86 -82.98
N ALA A 12 -14.57 34.64 -81.81
CA ALA A 12 -13.14 34.80 -81.48
C ALA A 12 -12.68 36.26 -81.29
N ALA A 13 -12.99 36.96 -80.19
CA ALA A 13 -12.75 36.64 -78.78
C ALA A 13 -11.26 36.54 -78.39
N SER A 14 -10.91 37.30 -77.35
CA SER A 14 -9.73 37.19 -76.47
C SER A 14 -8.34 37.37 -77.09
N MET A 15 -7.82 38.60 -77.04
CA MET A 15 -6.50 38.94 -76.47
C MET A 15 -6.20 40.42 -76.70
N GLY A 16 -5.78 41.13 -75.64
CA GLY A 16 -4.93 42.32 -75.78
C GLY A 16 -5.62 43.68 -75.90
N LEU A 17 -6.42 44.06 -74.91
CA LEU A 17 -6.60 45.46 -74.50
C LEU A 17 -6.26 45.46 -73.01
N SER A 18 -5.41 46.30 -72.45
CA SER A 18 -5.08 47.67 -72.82
C SER A 18 -3.98 48.13 -71.86
N LEU A 19 -2.82 48.52 -72.39
CA LEU A 19 -1.80 49.25 -71.66
C LEU A 19 -2.00 50.76 -71.88
N ALA A 20 -1.71 51.51 -70.82
CA ALA A 20 -1.61 52.96 -70.73
C ALA A 20 -2.92 53.74 -70.60
N GLY A 21 -3.35 53.92 -69.34
CA GLY A 21 -4.37 54.90 -68.96
C GLY A 21 -4.77 54.89 -67.48
N CYS A 22 -3.85 54.70 -66.54
CA CYS A 22 -4.11 54.80 -65.09
C CYS A 22 -2.86 55.35 -64.36
N SER A 23 -2.58 56.65 -64.51
CA SER A 23 -1.52 57.33 -63.74
C SER A 23 -2.01 57.98 -62.45
N ASP A 24 -3.33 58.18 -62.28
CA ASP A 24 -3.90 58.86 -61.09
C ASP A 24 -4.44 57.93 -60.00
N PHE A 25 -4.43 56.60 -60.20
CA PHE A 25 -4.73 55.62 -59.15
C PHE A 25 -3.48 55.16 -58.37
N LEU A 26 -2.28 55.43 -58.91
CA LEU A 26 -0.99 54.99 -58.31
C LEU A 26 -0.37 56.00 -57.34
N ASN A 27 -0.91 57.23 -57.27
CA ASN A 27 -0.45 58.29 -56.36
C ASN A 27 -1.45 58.61 -55.23
N GLY A 28 -2.36 57.68 -54.92
CA GLY A 28 -3.00 57.70 -53.61
C GLY A 28 -1.91 57.59 -52.55
N LYS A 29 -1.66 58.66 -51.80
CA LYS A 29 -0.85 58.61 -50.58
C LYS A 29 -1.33 57.37 -49.82
N LYS A 30 -0.48 56.35 -49.68
CA LYS A 30 -0.66 55.36 -48.61
C LYS A 30 -0.86 56.22 -47.37
N GLN A 31 -2.03 56.12 -46.73
CA GLN A 31 -2.10 56.54 -45.34
C GLN A 31 -0.93 55.84 -44.68
N GLU A 32 0.11 56.60 -44.30
CA GLU A 32 1.10 56.08 -43.39
C GLU A 32 0.29 55.50 -42.23
N PRO A 33 0.47 54.21 -41.89
CA PRO A 33 -0.28 53.63 -40.79
C PRO A 33 -0.07 54.59 -39.62
N GLU A 34 -1.15 55.20 -39.14
CA GLU A 34 -1.11 55.98 -37.91
C GLU A 34 -0.39 55.09 -36.91
N VAL A 35 0.80 55.51 -36.50
CA VAL A 35 1.53 54.83 -35.44
C VAL A 35 0.67 55.07 -34.20
N LEU A 36 -0.24 54.12 -33.95
CA LEU A 36 -1.02 54.04 -32.74
C LEU A 36 0.00 53.89 -31.60
N GLU A 37 0.34 55.01 -30.95
CA GLU A 37 1.00 54.96 -29.65
C GLU A 37 0.06 54.26 -28.69
N PHE A 38 0.39 53.02 -28.36
CA PHE A 38 -0.30 52.25 -27.34
C PHE A 38 -0.20 53.01 -26.02
N SER A 39 -1.33 53.53 -25.50
CA SER A 39 -1.33 54.16 -24.18
C SER A 39 -0.97 53.10 -23.13
N ASN A 40 0.19 53.26 -22.51
CA ASN A 40 0.73 52.32 -21.51
C ASN A 40 -0.17 52.22 -20.26
N GLN A 41 -1.05 53.21 -20.01
CA GLN A 41 -1.91 53.28 -18.82
C GLN A 41 -3.01 52.21 -18.77
N ARG A 42 -3.74 51.94 -19.87
CA ARG A 42 -4.81 50.91 -19.88
C ARG A 42 -4.29 49.49 -19.74
N LEU A 43 -3.02 49.27 -20.06
CA LEU A 43 -2.35 47.99 -20.01
C LEU A 43 -1.43 47.87 -18.77
N ALA A 44 -1.36 48.91 -17.94
CA ALA A 44 -0.45 48.97 -16.79
C ALA A 44 -0.75 47.88 -15.74
N CYS A 45 -2.01 47.49 -15.58
CA CYS A 45 -2.42 46.45 -14.63
C CYS A 45 -1.82 45.07 -14.95
N LEU A 46 -1.47 44.80 -16.22
CA LEU A 46 -0.86 43.52 -16.61
C LEU A 46 0.52 43.30 -15.97
N LYS A 47 1.18 44.37 -15.51
CA LYS A 47 2.43 44.26 -14.74
C LYS A 47 2.23 43.61 -13.37
N GLU A 48 1.03 43.70 -12.79
CA GLU A 48 0.73 43.12 -11.48
C GLU A 48 0.21 41.68 -11.58
N VAL A 49 -0.29 41.25 -12.75
CA VAL A 49 -0.86 39.91 -12.96
C VAL A 49 0.11 38.78 -12.58
N PRO A 50 1.41 38.81 -12.91
CA PRO A 50 2.34 37.77 -12.46
C PRO A 50 2.40 37.62 -10.94
N SER A 51 2.42 38.73 -10.20
CA SER A 51 2.40 38.69 -8.73
C SER A 51 1.08 38.16 -8.18
N GLN A 52 -0.04 38.50 -8.81
CA GLN A 52 -1.36 38.01 -8.41
C GLN A 52 -1.54 36.52 -8.70
N LEU A 53 -0.99 36.03 -9.82
CA LEU A 53 -0.92 34.61 -10.13
C LEU A 53 -0.01 33.87 -9.14
N LYS A 54 1.10 34.49 -8.72
CA LYS A 54 1.97 33.94 -7.67
C LYS A 54 1.19 33.77 -6.36
N ASP A 55 0.50 34.80 -5.89
CA ASP A 55 -0.32 34.75 -4.67
C ASP A 55 -1.41 33.66 -4.76
N PHE A 56 -2.02 33.49 -5.94
CA PHE A 56 -3.00 32.42 -6.17
C PHE A 56 -2.34 31.04 -6.11
N SER A 57 -1.15 30.89 -6.72
CA SER A 57 -0.37 29.65 -6.71
C SER A 57 0.22 29.26 -5.34
N VAL A 58 0.03 30.10 -4.32
CA VAL A 58 0.35 29.79 -2.91
C VAL A 58 -0.88 29.86 -1.99
N GLY A 59 -2.08 30.02 -2.57
CA GLY A 59 -3.34 30.10 -1.82
C GLY A 59 -3.48 31.32 -0.90
N GLU A 60 -2.83 32.44 -1.24
CA GLU A 60 -2.88 33.71 -0.49
C GLU A 60 -3.67 34.82 -1.21
N ALA A 61 -4.11 34.57 -2.45
CA ALA A 61 -4.86 35.56 -3.23
C ALA A 61 -6.28 35.79 -2.68
N SER A 62 -6.60 37.05 -2.37
CA SER A 62 -7.96 37.47 -2.05
C SER A 62 -8.86 37.49 -3.29
N GLU A 63 -10.17 37.30 -3.11
CA GLU A 63 -11.16 37.36 -4.20
C GLU A 63 -11.00 38.63 -5.06
N LYS A 64 -10.81 39.80 -4.40
CA LYS A 64 -10.63 41.08 -5.10
C LYS A 64 -9.40 41.06 -6.02
N ARG A 65 -8.29 40.47 -5.57
CA ARG A 65 -7.08 40.34 -6.39
C ARG A 65 -7.29 39.39 -7.56
N ILE A 66 -7.92 38.24 -7.32
CA ILE A 66 -8.23 37.26 -8.38
C ILE A 66 -9.08 37.93 -9.46
N ARG A 67 -10.21 38.54 -9.09
CA ARG A 67 -11.10 39.22 -10.05
C ARG A 67 -10.36 40.32 -10.81
N GLY A 68 -9.58 41.15 -10.11
CA GLY A 68 -8.77 42.19 -10.72
C GLY A 68 -7.80 41.69 -11.79
N ALA A 69 -7.14 40.54 -11.57
CA ALA A 69 -6.22 39.93 -12.53
C ALA A 69 -6.92 39.54 -13.84
N PHE A 70 -8.06 38.85 -13.72
CA PHE A 70 -8.83 38.36 -14.86
C PHE A 70 -9.49 39.50 -15.63
N ASP A 71 -10.09 40.47 -14.94
CA ASP A 71 -10.72 41.62 -15.58
C ASP A 71 -9.68 42.48 -16.32
N CYS A 72 -8.49 42.67 -15.76
CA CYS A 72 -7.37 43.32 -16.44
C CYS A 72 -6.96 42.59 -17.73
N THR A 73 -6.84 41.26 -17.67
CA THR A 73 -6.47 40.44 -18.83
C THR A 73 -7.53 40.49 -19.93
N LYS A 74 -8.81 40.46 -19.55
CA LYS A 74 -9.95 40.63 -20.45
C LYS A 74 -9.94 41.99 -21.15
N ASP A 75 -9.75 43.07 -20.39
CA ASP A 75 -9.72 44.42 -20.94
C ASP A 75 -8.54 44.61 -21.91
N ALA A 76 -7.39 44.02 -21.59
CA ALA A 76 -6.24 44.01 -22.48
C ALA A 76 -6.49 43.25 -23.79
N LEU A 77 -7.11 42.07 -23.74
CA LEU A 77 -7.46 41.29 -24.93
C LEU A 77 -8.50 41.99 -25.80
N ASN A 78 -9.52 42.61 -25.20
CA ASN A 78 -10.49 43.42 -25.93
C ASN A 78 -9.83 44.63 -26.58
N TYR A 79 -8.96 45.33 -25.84
CA TYR A 79 -8.20 46.45 -26.38
C TYR A 79 -7.29 46.01 -27.55
N PHE A 80 -6.60 44.88 -27.42
CA PHE A 80 -5.79 44.30 -28.51
C PHE A 80 -6.66 44.02 -29.74
N LYS A 81 -7.78 43.31 -29.57
CA LYS A 81 -8.73 42.98 -30.66
C LYS A 81 -9.23 44.23 -31.39
N ASP A 82 -9.54 45.30 -30.65
CA ASP A 82 -10.15 46.53 -31.18
C ASP A 82 -9.12 47.49 -31.79
N LYS A 83 -7.86 47.44 -31.36
CA LYS A 83 -6.81 48.40 -31.74
C LYS A 83 -5.69 47.84 -32.59
N THR A 84 -5.72 46.55 -32.90
CA THR A 84 -4.74 45.92 -33.81
C THR A 84 -5.41 45.32 -35.05
N TYR A 85 -4.59 45.20 -36.09
CA TYR A 85 -4.91 44.53 -37.34
C TYR A 85 -3.74 43.58 -37.64
N GLY A 86 -4.04 42.31 -37.88
CA GLY A 86 -3.04 41.35 -38.33
C GLY A 86 -2.83 41.42 -39.84
N SER A 87 -1.75 40.79 -40.30
CA SER A 87 -1.44 40.62 -41.74
C SER A 87 -2.47 39.77 -42.48
N VAL A 88 -3.21 38.92 -41.76
CA VAL A 88 -4.32 38.14 -42.29
C VAL A 88 -5.64 38.84 -41.95
N PRO A 89 -6.58 39.04 -42.91
CA PRO A 89 -7.87 39.66 -42.63
C PRO A 89 -8.60 38.97 -41.48
N GLY A 90 -8.81 39.69 -40.37
CA GLY A 90 -9.55 39.19 -39.21
C GLY A 90 -8.78 38.21 -38.31
N ALA A 91 -7.48 37.97 -38.54
CA ALA A 91 -6.68 37.03 -37.77
C ALA A 91 -5.25 37.53 -37.52
N TYR A 92 -4.59 36.94 -36.52
CA TYR A 92 -3.21 37.22 -36.14
C TYR A 92 -2.37 35.94 -36.24
N THR A 93 -1.21 36.05 -36.87
CA THR A 93 -0.24 34.95 -36.94
C THR A 93 0.49 34.78 -35.60
N ILE A 94 1.13 33.62 -35.42
CA ILE A 94 1.94 33.31 -34.23
C ILE A 94 3.02 34.36 -34.00
N GLU A 95 3.75 34.74 -35.06
CA GLU A 95 4.83 35.71 -34.95
C GLU A 95 4.34 37.11 -34.59
N GLU A 96 3.18 37.53 -35.12
CA GLU A 96 2.59 38.82 -34.78
C GLU A 96 2.20 38.89 -33.31
N MET A 97 1.57 37.84 -32.78
CA MET A 97 1.24 37.77 -31.36
C MET A 97 2.51 37.76 -30.52
N ARG A 98 3.51 36.95 -30.89
CA ARG A 98 4.78 36.86 -30.17
C ARG A 98 5.51 38.20 -30.15
N ASN A 99 5.59 38.89 -31.29
CA ASN A 99 6.24 40.19 -31.40
C ASN A 99 5.48 41.26 -30.63
N PHE A 100 4.15 41.24 -30.65
CA PHE A 100 3.32 42.16 -29.89
C PHE A 100 3.49 41.97 -28.38
N PHE A 101 3.30 40.74 -27.88
CA PHE A 101 3.43 40.46 -26.46
C PHE A 101 4.87 40.60 -25.96
N GLY A 102 5.87 40.18 -26.76
CA GLY A 102 7.29 40.37 -26.48
C GLY A 102 7.68 41.85 -26.37
N LYS A 103 7.25 42.68 -27.33
CA LYS A 103 7.62 44.11 -27.37
C LYS A 103 6.98 44.93 -26.24
N TYR A 104 5.72 44.65 -25.91
CA TYR A 104 4.94 45.52 -25.02
C TYR A 104 4.74 44.98 -23.60
N PHE A 105 4.88 43.66 -23.36
CA PHE A 105 4.51 43.03 -22.09
C PHE A 105 5.61 42.17 -21.48
N LEU A 106 6.39 41.45 -22.28
CA LEU A 106 7.28 40.39 -21.83
C LEU A 106 8.77 40.73 -22.02
N LYS A 107 9.17 41.94 -21.62
CA LYS A 107 10.54 42.47 -21.86
C LYS A 107 11.68 41.60 -21.32
N GLU A 108 11.42 40.77 -20.31
CA GLU A 108 12.41 39.90 -19.67
C GLU A 108 12.24 38.40 -20.02
N ASN A 109 11.09 37.99 -20.56
CA ASN A 109 10.77 36.58 -20.84
C ASN A 109 10.25 36.42 -22.29
N ASN A 110 11.13 36.05 -23.22
CA ASN A 110 10.71 35.80 -24.60
C ASN A 110 10.05 34.42 -24.75
N VAL A 111 8.86 34.38 -25.37
CA VAL A 111 8.20 33.13 -25.78
C VAL A 111 9.01 32.52 -26.94
N SER A 112 9.56 31.32 -26.78
CA SER A 112 10.28 30.65 -27.87
C SER A 112 9.34 30.30 -29.04
N PRO A 113 9.84 30.19 -30.28
CA PRO A 113 9.02 29.70 -31.40
C PRO A 113 8.31 28.38 -31.09
N GLU A 114 9.03 27.46 -30.43
CA GLU A 114 8.54 26.13 -30.07
C GLU A 114 7.40 26.23 -29.05
N PHE A 115 7.57 27.05 -28.01
CA PHE A 115 6.53 27.26 -27.01
C PHE A 115 5.32 27.99 -27.60
N ALA A 116 5.53 28.96 -28.50
CA ALA A 116 4.46 29.63 -29.21
C ALA A 116 3.63 28.67 -30.06
N ALA A 117 4.28 27.71 -30.74
CA ALA A 117 3.58 26.66 -31.49
C ALA A 117 2.77 25.73 -30.56
N GLU A 118 3.31 25.35 -29.41
CA GLU A 118 2.57 24.56 -28.42
C GLU A 118 1.39 25.35 -27.81
N LEU A 119 1.53 26.66 -27.57
CA LEU A 119 0.43 27.52 -27.16
C LEU A 119 -0.69 27.57 -28.20
N MET A 120 -0.38 27.49 -29.49
CA MET A 120 -1.40 27.41 -30.54
C MET A 120 -2.14 26.08 -30.54
N LYS A 121 -1.47 24.97 -30.22
CA LYS A 121 -2.16 23.68 -30.02
C LYS A 121 -3.08 23.74 -28.81
N ILE A 122 -2.64 24.33 -27.69
CA ILE A 122 -3.51 24.57 -26.53
C ILE A 122 -4.69 25.44 -26.93
N LYS A 123 -4.46 26.54 -27.66
CA LYS A 123 -5.52 27.39 -28.19
C LYS A 123 -6.50 26.61 -29.04
N LYS A 124 -6.02 25.75 -29.94
CA LYS A 124 -6.87 24.89 -30.79
C LYS A 124 -7.69 23.94 -29.92
N ALA A 125 -7.09 23.39 -28.86
CA ALA A 125 -7.78 22.55 -27.90
C ALA A 125 -8.82 23.31 -27.08
N LEU A 126 -8.57 24.56 -26.68
CA LEU A 126 -9.50 25.32 -25.87
C LEU A 126 -10.64 25.93 -26.69
N LEU A 127 -10.32 26.50 -27.85
CA LEU A 127 -11.22 27.38 -28.62
C LEU A 127 -11.61 26.82 -29.99
N GLY A 128 -10.87 25.82 -30.50
CA GLY A 128 -11.00 25.27 -31.85
C GLY A 128 -10.15 26.00 -32.90
N GLY A 129 -10.46 25.75 -34.17
CA GLY A 129 -9.90 26.46 -35.32
C GLY A 129 -8.49 26.00 -35.74
N SER A 130 -7.70 26.94 -36.27
CA SER A 130 -6.33 26.67 -36.74
C SER A 130 -5.29 26.75 -35.62
N ASP A 131 -4.20 26.01 -35.79
CA ASP A 131 -2.96 26.08 -35.01
C ASP A 131 -1.95 27.11 -35.56
N SER A 132 -2.25 27.78 -36.67
CA SER A 132 -1.33 28.73 -37.33
C SER A 132 -1.71 30.20 -37.15
N TYR A 133 -2.96 30.48 -36.78
CA TYR A 133 -3.45 31.84 -36.53
C TYR A 133 -4.56 31.87 -35.46
N LEU A 134 -4.74 33.05 -34.86
CA LEU A 134 -5.79 33.38 -33.90
C LEU A 134 -6.75 34.41 -34.51
N THR A 135 -8.04 34.08 -34.66
CA THR A 135 -9.03 35.02 -35.21
C THR A 135 -9.58 35.98 -34.15
N LYS A 136 -10.16 37.10 -34.59
CA LYS A 136 -10.83 38.04 -33.66
C LYS A 136 -12.00 37.39 -32.91
N GLU A 137 -12.73 36.47 -33.54
CA GLU A 137 -13.82 35.71 -32.91
C GLU A 137 -13.28 34.77 -31.83
N GLU A 138 -12.12 34.16 -32.05
CA GLU A 138 -11.47 33.31 -31.06
C GLU A 138 -11.00 34.13 -29.84
N ILE A 139 -10.54 35.38 -30.04
CA ILE A 139 -10.25 36.31 -28.92
C ILE A 139 -11.53 36.59 -28.11
N VAL A 140 -12.68 36.78 -28.76
CA VAL A 140 -13.97 36.96 -28.05
C VAL A 140 -14.33 35.71 -27.24
N ARG A 141 -14.13 34.51 -27.79
CA ARG A 141 -14.35 33.27 -27.04
C ARG A 141 -13.39 33.12 -25.86
N LEU A 142 -12.12 33.50 -26.04
CA LEU A 142 -11.12 33.49 -24.97
C LEU A 142 -11.52 34.45 -23.83
N VAL A 143 -12.00 35.65 -24.17
CA VAL A 143 -12.54 36.60 -23.19
C VAL A 143 -13.69 35.99 -22.39
N SER A 144 -14.64 35.33 -23.05
CA SER A 144 -15.74 34.64 -22.36
C SER A 144 -15.25 33.49 -21.48
N LEU A 145 -14.21 32.76 -21.91
CA LEU A 145 -13.58 31.69 -21.12
C LEU A 145 -12.88 32.26 -19.87
N LEU A 146 -12.26 33.45 -19.97
CA LEU A 146 -11.64 34.12 -18.82
C LEU A 146 -12.66 34.52 -17.75
N ASP A 147 -13.89 34.88 -18.11
CA ASP A 147 -14.94 35.14 -17.11
C ASP A 147 -15.30 33.86 -16.34
N ILE A 148 -15.32 32.70 -17.01
CA ILE A 148 -15.54 31.40 -16.36
C ILE A 148 -14.37 31.07 -15.44
N LEU A 149 -13.13 31.19 -15.95
CA LEU A 149 -11.91 30.93 -15.16
C LEU A 149 -11.83 31.83 -13.93
N ARG A 150 -12.23 33.10 -14.04
CA ARG A 150 -12.30 34.03 -12.90
C ARG A 150 -13.21 33.50 -11.81
N ASP A 151 -14.44 33.15 -12.19
CA ASP A 151 -15.45 32.74 -11.21
C ASP A 151 -15.07 31.40 -10.57
N GLU A 152 -14.52 30.46 -11.34
CA GLU A 152 -13.98 29.20 -10.82
C GLU A 152 -12.74 29.40 -9.92
N ALA A 153 -11.81 30.29 -10.29
CA ALA A 153 -10.64 30.59 -9.47
C ALA A 153 -11.02 31.19 -8.10
N VAL A 154 -12.06 32.02 -8.06
CA VAL A 154 -12.61 32.54 -6.79
C VAL A 154 -13.16 31.41 -5.92
N GLN A 155 -13.90 30.46 -6.51
CA GLN A 155 -14.45 29.31 -5.77
C GLN A 155 -13.37 28.33 -5.31
N LEU A 156 -12.30 28.17 -6.09
CA LEU A 156 -11.20 27.26 -5.78
C LEU A 156 -10.24 27.85 -4.73
N SER A 157 -10.14 29.18 -4.65
CA SER A 157 -9.20 29.90 -3.76
C SER A 157 -9.15 29.38 -2.31
N PRO A 158 -10.29 29.15 -1.61
CA PRO A 158 -10.29 28.64 -0.24
C PRO A 158 -9.64 27.26 -0.08
N HIS A 159 -9.57 26.48 -1.16
CA HIS A 159 -9.07 25.11 -1.18
C HIS A 159 -7.63 24.99 -1.69
N MET A 160 -7.06 26.07 -2.24
CA MET A 160 -5.75 26.04 -2.90
C MET A 160 -4.63 25.55 -1.99
N LYS A 161 -4.61 25.95 -0.71
CA LYS A 161 -3.58 25.46 0.23
C LYS A 161 -3.59 23.94 0.39
N ILE A 162 -4.78 23.33 0.44
CA ILE A 162 -4.92 21.87 0.50
C ILE A 162 -4.49 21.28 -0.85
N LEU A 163 -5.03 21.79 -1.95
CA LEU A 163 -4.78 21.32 -3.31
C LEU A 163 -3.34 21.52 -3.79
N LEU A 164 -2.53 22.32 -3.12
CA LEU A 164 -1.12 22.55 -3.44
C LEU A 164 -0.16 21.90 -2.46
N ASN A 165 -0.65 21.03 -1.56
CA ASN A 165 0.16 20.40 -0.53
C ASN A 165 0.86 21.41 0.42
N GLN A 166 0.18 22.52 0.73
CA GLN A 166 0.70 23.63 1.55
C GLN A 166 -0.09 23.84 2.86
N ALA A 167 -1.10 23.02 3.14
CA ALA A 167 -1.86 23.08 4.38
C ALA A 167 -1.08 22.44 5.54
N ASN A 168 -1.48 22.75 6.78
CA ASN A 168 -0.90 22.10 7.95
C ASN A 168 -1.43 20.66 8.06
N ASP A 169 -0.52 19.69 8.00
CA ASP A 169 -0.83 18.27 8.04
C ASP A 169 -1.67 17.85 9.24
N LYS A 170 -1.42 18.42 10.43
CA LYS A 170 -2.10 17.97 11.66
C LYS A 170 -3.52 18.53 11.84
N ALA A 171 -3.90 19.52 11.04
CA ALA A 171 -5.19 20.21 11.16
C ALA A 171 -6.18 19.85 10.05
N THR A 172 -5.71 19.21 8.98
CA THR A 172 -6.51 18.99 7.77
C THR A 172 -7.33 17.70 7.90
N THR A 173 -8.66 17.81 7.83
CA THR A 173 -9.56 16.65 7.97
C THR A 173 -9.87 15.98 6.62
N TRP A 174 -10.39 14.75 6.69
CA TRP A 174 -10.83 14.00 5.53
C TRP A 174 -11.89 14.74 4.69
N GLU A 175 -12.83 15.41 5.36
CA GLU A 175 -13.93 16.17 4.76
C GLU A 175 -13.39 17.41 4.05
N GLN A 176 -12.39 18.08 4.63
CA GLN A 176 -11.76 19.25 4.00
C GLN A 176 -11.02 18.87 2.71
N VAL A 177 -10.29 17.74 2.71
CA VAL A 177 -9.66 17.22 1.49
C VAL A 177 -10.72 16.85 0.45
N SER A 178 -11.79 16.17 0.88
CA SER A 178 -12.88 15.76 -0.03
C SER A 178 -13.60 16.97 -0.63
N ALA A 179 -13.88 18.01 0.16
CA ALA A 179 -14.47 19.25 -0.34
C ALA A 179 -13.56 19.96 -1.34
N ALA A 180 -12.25 20.03 -1.05
CA ALA A 180 -11.27 20.62 -1.96
C ALA A 180 -11.21 19.87 -3.30
N THR A 181 -11.20 18.54 -3.27
CA THR A 181 -11.14 17.71 -4.49
C THR A 181 -12.44 17.75 -5.29
N GLU A 182 -13.60 17.84 -4.63
CA GLU A 182 -14.88 17.99 -5.32
C GLU A 182 -15.04 19.38 -5.94
N GLN A 183 -14.57 20.44 -5.29
CA GLN A 183 -14.52 21.77 -5.91
C GLN A 183 -13.60 21.75 -7.14
N LEU A 184 -12.43 21.11 -7.04
CA LEU A 184 -11.54 20.92 -8.20
C LEU A 184 -12.23 20.15 -9.33
N ARG A 185 -13.00 19.08 -9.01
CA ARG A 185 -13.80 18.32 -9.97
C ARG A 185 -14.80 19.20 -10.69
N PHE A 186 -15.61 19.93 -9.94
CA PHE A 186 -16.61 20.83 -10.51
C PHE A 186 -15.96 21.85 -11.46
N THR A 187 -14.88 22.49 -11.02
CA THR A 187 -14.13 23.47 -11.81
C THR A 187 -13.60 22.85 -13.11
N LEU A 188 -12.90 21.71 -13.04
CA LEU A 188 -12.28 21.11 -14.21
C LEU A 188 -13.32 20.53 -15.19
N GLN A 189 -14.43 19.96 -14.70
CA GLN A 189 -15.51 19.49 -15.55
C GLN A 189 -16.21 20.66 -16.27
N ARG A 190 -16.46 21.78 -15.57
CA ARG A 190 -17.04 22.97 -16.19
C ARG A 190 -16.12 23.55 -17.26
N LEU A 191 -14.82 23.56 -17.03
CA LEU A 191 -13.83 23.98 -18.04
C LEU A 191 -13.82 23.03 -19.24
N LEU A 192 -13.83 21.72 -19.00
CA LEU A 192 -13.90 20.72 -20.06
C LEU A 192 -15.15 20.92 -20.94
N ASP A 193 -16.32 21.17 -20.36
CA ASP A 193 -17.57 21.42 -21.08
C ASP A 193 -17.60 22.71 -21.91
N LYS A 194 -16.70 23.65 -21.61
CA LYS A 194 -16.62 24.96 -22.27
C LYS A 194 -15.46 25.05 -23.26
N THR A 195 -14.64 24.02 -23.34
CA THR A 195 -13.49 23.95 -24.24
C THR A 195 -13.77 23.01 -25.41
N GLN A 196 -12.92 23.07 -26.43
CA GLN A 196 -12.92 22.14 -27.57
C GLN A 196 -11.98 20.95 -27.34
N LEU A 197 -11.58 20.67 -26.09
CA LEU A 197 -10.52 19.71 -25.80
C LEU A 197 -10.93 18.30 -26.28
N SER A 198 -12.20 17.96 -26.09
CA SER A 198 -12.78 16.68 -26.53
C SER A 198 -12.84 16.48 -28.04
N SER A 199 -12.75 17.55 -28.83
CA SER A 199 -12.75 17.52 -30.30
C SER A 199 -11.37 17.81 -30.88
N SER A 200 -10.35 17.94 -30.02
CA SER A 200 -8.98 18.24 -30.41
C SER A 200 -8.09 17.00 -30.42
N ASP A 201 -7.03 17.04 -31.23
CA ASP A 201 -5.97 16.02 -31.25
C ASP A 201 -4.92 16.23 -30.14
N TYR A 202 -5.25 17.03 -29.11
CA TYR A 202 -4.31 17.39 -28.05
C TYR A 202 -4.00 16.19 -27.17
N SER A 203 -2.73 15.80 -27.11
CA SER A 203 -2.27 14.58 -26.44
C SER A 203 -1.51 14.87 -25.15
N PHE A 204 -1.27 13.82 -24.34
CA PHE A 204 -0.41 13.92 -23.16
C PHE A 204 1.02 14.36 -23.52
N GLU A 205 1.53 13.98 -24.69
CA GLU A 205 2.84 14.44 -25.20
C GLU A 205 2.85 15.94 -25.48
N ASP A 206 1.75 16.49 -26.02
CA ASP A 206 1.60 17.94 -26.18
C ASP A 206 1.56 18.64 -24.81
N GLY A 207 0.90 18.02 -23.81
CA GLY A 207 0.94 18.47 -22.42
C GLY A 207 2.35 18.51 -21.83
N LYS A 208 3.15 17.45 -22.02
CA LYS A 208 4.56 17.41 -21.58
C LYS A 208 5.39 18.51 -22.23
N ARG A 209 5.23 18.73 -23.54
CA ARG A 209 5.92 19.79 -24.29
C ARG A 209 5.50 21.19 -23.83
N ALA A 210 4.20 21.40 -23.63
CA ALA A 210 3.66 22.65 -23.13
C ALA A 210 4.16 22.95 -21.71
N LEU A 211 4.19 21.95 -20.84
CA LEU A 211 4.81 22.07 -19.53
C LEU A 211 6.28 22.46 -19.68
N SER A 212 7.07 21.74 -20.49
CA SER A 212 8.50 22.07 -20.77
C SER A 212 8.68 23.53 -21.17
N GLY A 213 7.93 23.98 -22.17
CA GLY A 213 8.00 25.36 -22.67
C GLY A 213 7.56 26.40 -21.65
N LEU A 214 6.56 26.10 -20.82
CA LEU A 214 6.12 26.99 -19.73
C LEU A 214 7.22 27.15 -18.67
N GLY A 215 7.94 26.09 -18.33
CA GLY A 215 9.07 26.16 -17.40
C GLY A 215 10.20 27.03 -17.90
N ASP A 216 10.58 26.84 -19.17
CA ASP A 216 11.61 27.66 -19.81
C ASP A 216 11.18 29.13 -19.91
N PHE A 217 9.89 29.40 -20.14
CA PHE A 217 9.32 30.74 -20.14
C PHE A 217 9.30 31.40 -18.76
N LEU A 218 8.96 30.64 -17.70
CA LEU A 218 8.87 31.15 -16.33
C LEU A 218 10.23 31.28 -15.64
N ARG A 219 11.27 30.55 -16.06
CA ARG A 219 12.62 30.64 -15.48
C ARG A 219 13.19 32.06 -15.57
N GLY A 220 12.99 32.80 -16.65
CA GLY A 220 13.70 34.09 -16.82
C GLY A 220 15.19 33.95 -16.46
N SER A 221 15.68 34.74 -15.48
CA SER A 221 17.05 34.66 -14.91
C SER A 221 17.18 33.88 -13.59
N GLU A 222 16.11 33.36 -12.98
CA GLU A 222 16.15 32.63 -11.70
C GLU A 222 15.38 31.29 -11.73
N PRO A 223 15.88 30.22 -11.09
CA PRO A 223 15.19 28.93 -11.08
C PRO A 223 13.86 29.00 -10.32
N PHE A 224 12.75 28.73 -11.01
CA PHE A 224 11.44 28.56 -10.38
C PHE A 224 11.30 27.13 -9.84
N GLU A 225 11.64 26.94 -8.56
CA GLU A 225 11.69 25.63 -7.88
C GLU A 225 10.46 24.72 -8.06
N PRO A 226 9.20 25.21 -8.01
CA PRO A 226 8.03 24.33 -8.15
C PRO A 226 7.99 23.59 -9.50
N TYR A 227 8.59 24.17 -10.54
CA TYR A 227 8.56 23.61 -11.88
C TYR A 227 9.60 22.50 -12.10
N GLU A 228 10.82 22.68 -11.58
CA GLU A 228 11.85 21.62 -11.57
C GLU A 228 11.29 20.35 -10.91
N GLN A 229 10.57 20.52 -9.79
CA GLN A 229 9.92 19.41 -9.10
C GLN A 229 8.89 18.70 -9.99
N VAL A 230 7.99 19.43 -10.66
CA VAL A 230 6.96 18.85 -11.55
C VAL A 230 7.59 18.06 -12.70
N ARG A 231 8.66 18.57 -13.31
CA ARG A 231 9.38 17.87 -14.39
C ARG A 231 9.85 16.50 -13.95
N ASP A 232 10.38 16.41 -12.73
CA ASP A 232 10.88 15.14 -12.19
C ASP A 232 9.75 14.14 -11.95
N TRP A 233 8.51 14.57 -11.73
CA TRP A 233 7.35 13.68 -11.53
C TRP A 233 6.73 13.17 -12.84
N VAL A 234 7.06 13.76 -13.99
CA VAL A 234 6.46 13.42 -15.28
C VAL A 234 6.53 11.91 -15.59
N PRO A 235 7.66 11.19 -15.39
CA PRO A 235 7.71 9.74 -15.66
C PRO A 235 6.76 8.92 -14.77
N MET A 236 6.60 9.31 -13.50
CA MET A 236 5.66 8.66 -12.59
C MET A 236 4.22 8.94 -12.98
N VAL A 237 3.90 10.20 -13.34
CA VAL A 237 2.57 10.58 -13.84
C VAL A 237 2.22 9.80 -15.11
N GLU A 238 3.18 9.62 -16.02
CA GLU A 238 2.99 8.81 -17.23
C GLU A 238 2.72 7.33 -16.91
N SER A 239 3.47 6.76 -15.95
CA SER A 239 3.28 5.37 -15.51
C SER A 239 1.89 5.16 -14.90
N VAL A 240 1.47 6.08 -14.04
CA VAL A 240 0.13 6.11 -13.46
C VAL A 240 -0.95 6.25 -14.53
N LYS A 241 -0.77 7.18 -15.49
CA LYS A 241 -1.68 7.35 -16.63
C LYS A 241 -1.81 6.05 -17.42
N ASN A 242 -0.70 5.34 -17.66
CA ASN A 242 -0.72 4.09 -18.41
C ASN A 242 -1.49 2.98 -17.66
N ILE A 243 -1.36 2.90 -16.34
CA ILE A 243 -2.15 1.96 -15.52
C ILE A 243 -3.65 2.29 -15.53
N LEU A 244 -4.00 3.57 -15.39
CA LEU A 244 -5.40 3.97 -15.21
C LEU A 244 -6.15 4.11 -16.54
N MET A 245 -5.46 4.53 -17.59
CA MET A 245 -6.07 4.84 -18.88
C MET A 245 -5.62 3.92 -20.00
N GLY A 246 -4.42 3.35 -19.95
CA GLY A 246 -3.78 2.58 -21.02
C GLY A 246 -2.69 3.36 -21.78
N ARG A 247 -1.79 2.66 -22.48
CA ARG A 247 -0.69 3.30 -23.25
C ARG A 247 -1.19 4.09 -24.46
N ARG A 248 -2.15 3.52 -25.21
CA ARG A 248 -2.61 4.04 -26.52
C ARG A 248 -3.96 4.74 -26.47
N THR A 249 -4.38 5.16 -25.30
CA THR A 249 -5.72 5.70 -25.08
C THR A 249 -5.88 7.01 -25.81
N GLN A 250 -6.76 7.01 -26.82
CA GLN A 250 -7.20 8.23 -27.50
C GLN A 250 -8.57 8.61 -26.94
N LEU A 251 -8.60 9.70 -26.18
CA LEU A 251 -9.84 10.26 -25.64
C LEU A 251 -10.50 11.08 -26.75
N THR A 252 -11.36 10.43 -27.55
CA THR A 252 -11.98 11.02 -28.75
C THR A 252 -13.35 11.61 -28.49
N LYS A 253 -13.98 11.26 -27.36
CA LYS A 253 -15.32 11.70 -26.99
C LYS A 253 -15.31 12.42 -25.65
N LEU A 254 -16.22 13.38 -25.48
CA LEU A 254 -16.33 14.18 -24.25
C LEU A 254 -16.54 13.33 -22.99
N TYR A 255 -17.34 12.25 -23.06
CA TYR A 255 -17.54 11.38 -21.90
C TYR A 255 -16.24 10.67 -21.47
N GLN A 256 -15.37 10.29 -22.41
CA GLN A 256 -14.10 9.63 -22.10
C GLN A 256 -13.16 10.60 -21.39
N TRP A 257 -13.16 11.87 -21.79
CA TRP A 257 -12.44 12.93 -21.09
C TRP A 257 -12.97 13.16 -19.68
N LYS A 258 -14.30 13.17 -19.49
CA LYS A 258 -14.91 13.30 -18.15
C LYS A 258 -14.51 12.14 -17.23
N GLU A 259 -14.64 10.90 -17.68
CA GLU A 259 -14.26 9.72 -16.90
C GLU A 259 -12.75 9.71 -16.55
N SER A 260 -11.91 10.09 -17.50
CA SER A 260 -10.46 10.16 -17.31
C SER A 260 -10.07 11.24 -16.31
N LEU A 261 -10.69 12.42 -16.42
CA LEU A 261 -10.53 13.53 -15.50
C LEU A 261 -10.98 13.13 -14.09
N ASP A 262 -12.14 12.49 -13.97
CA ASP A 262 -12.65 12.03 -12.68
C ASP A 262 -11.69 11.06 -12.00
N THR A 263 -11.15 10.11 -12.77
CA THR A 263 -10.16 9.14 -12.26
C THR A 263 -8.88 9.83 -11.78
N LEU A 264 -8.39 10.85 -12.51
CA LEU A 264 -7.20 11.61 -12.10
C LEU A 264 -7.44 12.42 -10.82
N ILE A 265 -8.62 13.02 -10.68
CA ILE A 265 -8.99 13.79 -9.51
C ILE A 265 -9.17 12.87 -8.30
N ASP A 266 -9.78 11.70 -8.47
CA ASP A 266 -9.89 10.69 -7.42
C ASP A 266 -8.52 10.22 -6.94
N LEU A 267 -7.60 9.96 -7.87
CA LEU A 267 -6.22 9.61 -7.52
C LEU A 267 -5.54 10.75 -6.78
N TYR A 268 -5.69 11.98 -7.25
CA TYR A 268 -5.10 13.14 -6.59
C TYR A 268 -5.66 13.34 -5.18
N GLY A 269 -6.97 13.17 -5.02
CA GLY A 269 -7.63 13.21 -3.72
C GLY A 269 -7.17 12.10 -2.79
N LEU A 270 -6.91 10.89 -3.29
CA LEU A 270 -6.27 9.82 -2.53
C LEU A 270 -4.86 10.21 -2.11
N ALA A 271 -4.03 10.78 -3.00
CA ALA A 271 -2.69 11.23 -2.65
C ALA A 271 -2.71 12.30 -1.54
N LEU A 272 -3.63 13.26 -1.61
CA LEU A 272 -3.82 14.27 -0.56
C LEU A 272 -4.31 13.66 0.76
N LYS A 273 -5.26 12.72 0.73
CA LYS A 273 -5.72 11.99 1.92
C LYS A 273 -4.60 11.18 2.55
N TYR A 274 -3.75 10.56 1.75
CA TYR A 274 -2.57 9.87 2.24
C TYR A 274 -1.63 10.86 2.94
N ARG A 275 -1.33 11.98 2.31
CA ARG A 275 -0.40 12.99 2.83
C ARG A 275 -0.86 13.65 4.13
N TYR A 276 -2.13 14.03 4.20
CA TYR A 276 -2.67 14.83 5.31
C TYR A 276 -3.33 14.01 6.40
N VAL A 277 -4.01 12.92 6.04
CA VAL A 277 -4.75 12.10 7.01
C VAL A 277 -3.92 10.87 7.36
N ILE A 278 -3.73 9.94 6.41
CA ILE A 278 -3.21 8.60 6.69
C ILE A 278 -1.73 8.57 7.09
N GLY A 279 -0.90 9.41 6.48
CA GLY A 279 0.56 9.36 6.63
C GLY A 279 1.05 9.65 8.05
N ASN A 280 0.21 10.30 8.87
CA ASN A 280 0.48 10.57 10.28
C ASN A 280 -0.45 9.79 11.23
N THR A 281 -1.33 8.94 10.71
CA THR A 281 -2.30 8.19 11.50
C THR A 281 -1.60 7.09 12.30
N SER A 282 -1.89 7.03 13.60
CA SER A 282 -1.49 5.93 14.47
C SER A 282 -2.52 4.80 14.40
N PHE A 283 -2.10 3.53 14.50
CA PHE A 283 -3.03 2.38 14.56
C PHE A 283 -3.64 2.20 15.96
N GLU A 284 -4.07 3.29 16.58
CA GLU A 284 -4.40 3.31 18.01
C GLU A 284 -5.89 3.39 18.33
N GLY A 285 -6.72 3.94 17.43
CA GLY A 285 -8.14 4.11 17.68
C GLY A 285 -9.06 3.62 16.56
N PRO A 286 -10.36 3.39 16.85
CA PRO A 286 -11.35 2.97 15.85
C PRO A 286 -11.52 3.95 14.69
N ASN A 287 -11.36 5.25 14.93
CA ASN A 287 -11.48 6.25 13.87
C ASN A 287 -10.36 6.15 12.84
N ASP A 288 -9.14 5.92 13.31
CA ASP A 288 -7.94 5.76 12.49
C ASP A 288 -8.08 4.55 11.55
N ILE A 289 -8.50 3.42 12.12
CA ILE A 289 -8.74 2.19 11.36
C ILE A 289 -9.89 2.37 10.35
N ARG A 290 -10.95 3.10 10.71
CA ARG A 290 -12.03 3.44 9.78
C ARG A 290 -11.54 4.31 8.62
N GLN A 291 -10.69 5.29 8.88
CA GLN A 291 -10.10 6.14 7.83
C GLN A 291 -9.17 5.34 6.90
N ILE A 292 -8.34 4.44 7.45
CA ILE A 292 -7.51 3.52 6.66
C ILE A 292 -8.38 2.60 5.81
N SER A 293 -9.45 2.04 6.39
CA SER A 293 -10.41 1.22 5.67
C SER A 293 -11.08 2.00 4.53
N GLN A 294 -11.51 3.24 4.79
CA GLN A 294 -12.10 4.10 3.76
C GLN A 294 -11.10 4.43 2.65
N PHE A 295 -9.83 4.67 3.00
CA PHE A 295 -8.75 4.92 2.05
C PHE A 295 -8.51 3.71 1.13
N ILE A 296 -8.38 2.51 1.70
CA ILE A 296 -8.20 1.27 0.92
C ILE A 296 -9.42 1.04 0.02
N ASN A 297 -10.64 1.24 0.54
CA ASN A 297 -11.87 1.07 -0.24
C ASN A 297 -11.92 2.01 -1.46
N GLN A 298 -11.55 3.28 -1.26
CA GLN A 298 -11.46 4.27 -2.34
C GLN A 298 -10.37 3.91 -3.35
N GLY A 299 -9.21 3.43 -2.89
CA GLY A 299 -8.14 2.93 -3.77
C GLY A 299 -8.57 1.74 -4.64
N LEU A 300 -9.24 0.75 -4.04
CA LEU A 300 -9.79 -0.40 -4.79
C LEU A 300 -10.83 0.06 -5.80
N SER A 301 -11.74 0.94 -5.40
CA SER A 301 -12.78 1.48 -6.30
C SER A 301 -12.20 2.34 -7.42
N LEU A 302 -11.10 3.05 -7.20
CA LEU A 302 -10.38 3.77 -8.25
C LEU A 302 -9.84 2.80 -9.32
N ILE A 303 -9.17 1.72 -8.89
CA ILE A 303 -8.59 0.73 -9.81
C ILE A 303 -9.70 -0.04 -10.56
N GLU A 304 -10.77 -0.41 -9.86
CA GLU A 304 -11.91 -1.10 -10.47
C GLU A 304 -12.64 -0.24 -11.51
N ASN A 305 -12.77 1.06 -11.24
CA ASN A 305 -13.51 1.98 -12.09
C ASN A 305 -12.66 2.74 -13.12
N CYS A 306 -11.34 2.53 -13.15
CA CYS A 306 -10.47 3.19 -14.10
C CYS A 306 -10.80 2.76 -15.54
N TYR A 307 -10.48 3.64 -16.50
CA TYR A 307 -10.79 3.43 -17.92
C TYR A 307 -10.17 2.12 -18.45
N GLN A 308 -8.93 1.83 -18.07
CA GLN A 308 -8.21 0.61 -18.46
C GLN A 308 -8.96 -0.65 -18.00
N MET A 309 -9.35 -0.71 -16.73
CA MET A 309 -10.05 -1.86 -16.15
C MET A 309 -11.47 -2.02 -16.72
N LYS A 310 -12.19 -0.91 -16.95
CA LYS A 310 -13.55 -0.97 -17.54
C LYS A 310 -13.54 -1.50 -18.97
N ASN A 311 -12.64 -0.98 -19.81
CA ASN A 311 -12.63 -1.26 -21.25
C ASN A 311 -11.84 -2.52 -21.62
N GLU A 312 -10.66 -2.73 -21.03
CA GLU A 312 -9.80 -3.87 -21.36
C GLU A 312 -9.96 -5.03 -20.36
N GLY A 313 -10.45 -4.76 -19.15
CA GLY A 313 -10.59 -5.78 -18.10
C GLY A 313 -9.25 -6.25 -17.51
N LEU A 314 -8.15 -5.58 -17.86
CA LEU A 314 -6.79 -5.97 -17.52
C LEU A 314 -5.90 -4.72 -17.42
N ILE A 315 -5.13 -4.65 -16.34
CA ILE A 315 -3.97 -3.76 -16.22
C ILE A 315 -2.71 -4.61 -16.45
N PRO A 316 -1.95 -4.40 -17.53
CA PRO A 316 -0.79 -5.22 -17.86
C PRO A 316 0.28 -5.22 -16.76
N ALA A 317 0.89 -6.38 -16.52
CA ALA A 317 1.95 -6.51 -15.52
C ALA A 317 3.15 -5.61 -15.81
N GLU A 318 3.46 -5.35 -17.08
CA GLU A 318 4.54 -4.45 -17.50
C GLU A 318 4.29 -3.01 -17.05
N ASP A 319 3.04 -2.53 -17.10
CA ASP A 319 2.71 -1.17 -16.65
C ASP A 319 2.84 -1.04 -15.11
N ILE A 320 2.48 -2.10 -14.38
CA ILE A 320 2.68 -2.19 -12.93
C ILE A 320 4.18 -2.21 -12.60
N ASP A 321 4.99 -2.99 -13.33
CA ASP A 321 6.44 -3.06 -13.13
C ASP A 321 7.11 -1.69 -13.27
N VAL A 322 6.74 -0.95 -14.31
CA VAL A 322 7.30 0.40 -14.55
C VAL A 322 6.92 1.32 -13.39
N LEU A 323 5.67 1.29 -12.92
CA LEU A 323 5.28 2.05 -11.73
C LEU A 323 6.08 1.65 -10.50
N VAL A 324 6.29 0.36 -10.26
CA VAL A 324 7.09 -0.13 -9.13
C VAL A 324 8.51 0.43 -9.20
N ASP A 325 9.16 0.41 -10.36
CA ASP A 325 10.51 0.99 -10.51
C ASP A 325 10.54 2.50 -10.20
N GLN A 326 9.55 3.25 -10.70
CA GLN A 326 9.46 4.69 -10.46
C GLN A 326 9.21 5.01 -8.98
N VAL A 327 8.34 4.25 -8.32
CA VAL A 327 8.03 4.42 -6.90
C VAL A 327 9.24 4.06 -6.04
N MET A 328 9.85 2.89 -6.27
CA MET A 328 10.97 2.41 -5.45
C MET A 328 12.26 3.22 -5.64
N SER A 329 12.47 3.81 -6.82
CA SER A 329 13.63 4.69 -7.06
C SER A 329 13.49 6.06 -6.38
N ARG A 330 12.26 6.53 -6.18
CA ARG A 330 11.99 7.87 -5.64
C ARG A 330 11.74 7.88 -4.13
N PHE A 331 11.01 6.88 -3.62
CA PHE A 331 10.62 6.82 -2.22
C PHE A 331 11.51 5.85 -1.46
N LYS A 332 12.19 6.36 -0.43
CA LYS A 332 12.84 5.52 0.57
C LYS A 332 11.79 5.07 1.57
N PHE A 333 11.25 3.89 1.35
CA PHE A 333 10.56 3.15 2.41
C PHE A 333 11.63 2.81 3.44
N GLY A 334 11.38 2.94 4.75
CA GLY A 334 12.38 2.75 5.82
C GLY A 334 12.97 1.33 5.94
N MET A 335 12.90 0.54 4.87
CA MET A 335 13.43 -0.81 4.67
C MET A 335 14.12 -0.85 3.31
N ASP A 336 15.23 -1.59 3.20
CA ASP A 336 16.00 -1.76 1.96
C ASP A 336 15.34 -2.76 1.00
N ILE A 337 14.05 -2.54 0.69
CA ILE A 337 13.30 -3.41 -0.22
C ILE A 337 13.66 -3.09 -1.67
N LYS A 338 14.03 -4.12 -2.44
CA LYS A 338 14.34 -3.97 -3.86
C LYS A 338 13.06 -3.96 -4.69
N ALA A 339 13.08 -3.22 -5.80
CA ALA A 339 11.99 -3.21 -6.77
C ALA A 339 11.70 -4.62 -7.33
N THR A 340 12.74 -5.44 -7.56
CA THR A 340 12.59 -6.83 -8.01
C THR A 340 11.77 -7.68 -7.05
N SER A 341 11.97 -7.50 -5.75
CA SER A 341 11.23 -8.21 -4.70
C SER A 341 9.75 -7.82 -4.73
N ILE A 342 9.42 -6.52 -4.77
CA ILE A 342 8.03 -6.05 -4.94
C ILE A 342 7.39 -6.62 -6.20
N LYS A 343 8.12 -6.59 -7.32
CA LYS A 343 7.66 -7.11 -8.61
C LYS A 343 7.33 -8.60 -8.58
N LYS A 344 8.13 -9.37 -7.86
CA LYS A 344 7.91 -10.81 -7.66
C LYS A 344 6.71 -11.06 -6.75
N ILE A 345 6.62 -10.34 -5.63
CA ILE A 345 5.55 -10.51 -4.63
C ILE A 345 4.19 -10.20 -5.22
N TYR A 346 4.00 -9.05 -5.88
CA TYR A 346 2.65 -8.72 -6.37
C TYR A 346 2.16 -9.77 -7.37
N ARG A 347 3.05 -10.32 -8.22
CA ARG A 347 2.72 -11.42 -9.14
C ARG A 347 2.35 -12.70 -8.40
N ILE A 348 3.10 -13.06 -7.36
CA ILE A 348 2.77 -14.20 -6.50
C ILE A 348 1.39 -14.00 -5.87
N VAL A 349 1.10 -12.81 -5.35
CA VAL A 349 -0.20 -12.48 -4.78
C VAL A 349 -1.31 -12.64 -5.81
N LEU A 350 -1.13 -12.13 -7.05
CA LEU A 350 -2.09 -12.33 -8.13
C LEU A 350 -2.31 -13.83 -8.41
N LEU A 351 -1.22 -14.61 -8.52
CA LEU A 351 -1.27 -16.01 -8.94
C LEU A 351 -1.76 -17.00 -7.89
N ARG A 352 -1.33 -16.82 -6.64
CA ARG A 352 -1.58 -17.75 -5.54
C ARG A 352 -2.80 -17.33 -4.75
N MET A 353 -2.85 -16.07 -4.34
CA MET A 353 -3.82 -15.61 -3.33
C MET A 353 -5.11 -15.07 -3.95
N LEU A 354 -5.02 -14.37 -5.08
CA LEU A 354 -6.18 -13.77 -5.74
C LEU A 354 -6.77 -14.63 -6.87
N SER A 355 -6.03 -15.65 -7.32
CA SER A 355 -6.48 -16.66 -8.30
C SER A 355 -6.08 -18.08 -7.85
N PRO A 356 -6.55 -18.54 -6.67
CA PRO A 356 -6.14 -19.83 -6.10
C PRO A 356 -6.44 -21.03 -7.03
N GLU A 357 -7.40 -20.90 -7.95
CA GLU A 357 -7.69 -21.90 -8.97
C GLU A 357 -6.52 -22.19 -9.92
N ARG A 358 -5.57 -21.26 -10.07
CA ARG A 358 -4.38 -21.45 -10.91
C ARG A 358 -3.29 -22.27 -10.21
N GLN A 359 -3.34 -22.42 -8.89
CA GLN A 359 -2.32 -23.11 -8.09
C GLN A 359 -0.89 -22.69 -8.45
N GLY A 360 -0.68 -21.40 -8.73
CA GLY A 360 0.62 -20.85 -9.10
C GLY A 360 1.04 -21.00 -10.56
N ASP A 361 0.18 -21.52 -11.44
CA ASP A 361 0.46 -21.56 -12.88
C ASP A 361 0.52 -20.14 -13.47
N SER A 362 1.74 -19.71 -13.81
CA SER A 362 2.01 -18.39 -14.38
C SER A 362 1.58 -18.26 -15.83
N ARG A 363 1.26 -19.36 -16.53
CA ARG A 363 0.82 -19.32 -17.92
C ARG A 363 -0.48 -18.54 -18.02
N GLY A 364 -0.46 -17.47 -18.83
CA GLY A 364 -1.61 -16.58 -18.98
C GLY A 364 -1.78 -15.55 -17.87
N LEU A 365 -0.79 -15.32 -17.00
CA LEU A 365 -0.76 -14.11 -16.19
C LEU A 365 -0.30 -12.93 -17.04
N LEU A 366 -1.26 -12.17 -17.55
CA LEU A 366 -0.98 -10.95 -18.33
C LEU A 366 -0.88 -9.70 -17.44
N GLY A 367 -1.46 -9.75 -16.24
CA GLY A 367 -1.55 -8.60 -15.34
C GLY A 367 -2.67 -8.73 -14.31
N LEU A 368 -3.08 -7.59 -13.75
CA LEU A 368 -4.19 -7.48 -12.80
C LEU A 368 -5.52 -7.42 -13.56
N ASP A 369 -6.42 -8.39 -13.35
CA ASP A 369 -7.71 -8.47 -14.02
C ASP A 369 -8.88 -8.25 -13.04
N LYS A 370 -10.11 -8.25 -13.55
CA LYS A 370 -11.32 -8.08 -12.74
C LYS A 370 -11.51 -9.18 -11.68
N LYS A 371 -11.06 -10.40 -11.93
CA LYS A 371 -11.21 -11.51 -10.96
C LYS A 371 -10.28 -11.30 -9.78
N HIS A 372 -9.04 -10.88 -10.04
CA HIS A 372 -8.09 -10.54 -8.98
C HIS A 372 -8.64 -9.40 -8.10
N LEU A 373 -9.21 -8.35 -8.70
CA LEU A 373 -9.83 -7.25 -7.93
C LEU A 373 -11.04 -7.70 -7.13
N ALA A 374 -11.90 -8.55 -7.69
CA ALA A 374 -13.04 -9.11 -6.98
C ALA A 374 -12.60 -9.97 -5.77
N ALA A 375 -11.56 -10.79 -5.93
CA ALA A 375 -10.99 -11.57 -4.84
C ALA A 375 -10.38 -10.67 -3.75
N LEU A 376 -9.63 -9.63 -4.14
CA LEU A 376 -9.05 -8.67 -3.19
C LEU A 376 -10.14 -7.89 -2.44
N ARG A 377 -11.19 -7.47 -3.14
CA ARG A 377 -12.37 -6.80 -2.55
C ARG A 377 -13.06 -7.68 -1.53
N ARG A 378 -13.24 -8.96 -1.84
CA ARG A 378 -13.84 -9.95 -0.93
C ARG A 378 -13.02 -10.10 0.36
N GLU A 379 -11.71 -10.35 0.26
CA GLU A 379 -10.88 -10.51 1.47
C GLU A 379 -10.80 -9.21 2.28
N PHE A 380 -10.80 -8.05 1.61
CA PHE A 380 -10.88 -6.77 2.29
C PHE A 380 -12.23 -6.56 2.99
N ASN A 381 -13.35 -6.94 2.37
CA ASN A 381 -14.68 -6.87 2.98
C ASN A 381 -14.83 -7.86 4.14
N ILE A 382 -14.20 -9.03 4.08
CA ILE A 382 -14.09 -9.96 5.21
C ILE A 382 -13.42 -9.29 6.40
N TRP A 383 -12.26 -8.67 6.19
CA TRP A 383 -11.56 -7.96 7.26
C TRP A 383 -12.41 -6.79 7.81
N ARG A 384 -13.09 -6.03 6.94
CA ARG A 384 -13.96 -4.91 7.33
C ARG A 384 -15.17 -5.35 8.15
N MET A 385 -15.77 -6.49 7.81
CA MET A 385 -16.90 -7.06 8.55
C MET A 385 -16.49 -7.35 9.99
N ASP A 386 -15.40 -8.09 10.16
CA ASP A 386 -14.85 -8.46 11.47
C ASP A 386 -14.45 -7.20 12.25
N GLN A 387 -13.83 -6.23 11.59
CA GLN A 387 -13.44 -4.96 12.23
C GLN A 387 -14.67 -4.16 12.67
N SER A 388 -15.75 -4.14 11.88
CA SER A 388 -16.98 -3.43 12.23
C SER A 388 -17.64 -4.05 13.47
N PHE A 389 -17.56 -5.37 13.63
CA PHE A 389 -17.97 -6.04 14.86
C PHE A 389 -17.12 -5.59 16.06
N PHE A 390 -15.78 -5.59 15.92
CA PHE A 390 -14.89 -5.17 17.00
C PHE A 390 -15.07 -3.69 17.37
N ASP A 391 -15.33 -2.82 16.41
CA ASP A 391 -15.60 -1.39 16.64
C ASP A 391 -16.92 -1.15 17.38
N LEU A 392 -17.87 -2.09 17.32
CA LEU A 392 -19.18 -2.03 17.99
C LEU A 392 -19.24 -2.86 19.28
N ALA A 393 -18.17 -3.58 19.64
CA ALA A 393 -18.11 -4.32 20.88
C ALA A 393 -18.15 -3.37 22.09
N ASN A 394 -18.86 -3.76 23.14
CA ASN A 394 -19.13 -2.90 24.29
C ASN A 394 -17.99 -2.95 25.32
N PHE A 395 -16.91 -2.21 25.08
CA PHE A 395 -15.78 -2.11 26.00
C PHE A 395 -16.13 -1.32 27.26
N ASP A 396 -15.72 -1.82 28.43
CA ASP A 396 -15.88 -1.09 29.69
C ASP A 396 -15.10 0.23 29.65
N GLU A 397 -15.79 1.34 29.97
CA GLU A 397 -15.22 2.70 29.83
C GLU A 397 -13.98 2.93 30.69
N LYS A 398 -13.84 2.23 31.82
CA LYS A 398 -12.74 2.42 32.76
C LYS A 398 -11.51 1.59 32.41
N SER A 399 -11.71 0.34 32.00
CA SER A 399 -10.65 -0.61 31.69
C SER A 399 -10.33 -0.71 30.20
N ALA A 400 -11.17 -0.15 29.33
CA ALA A 400 -11.10 -0.28 27.88
C ALA A 400 -11.02 -1.76 27.42
N SER A 401 -11.71 -2.64 28.15
CA SER A 401 -11.62 -4.10 27.97
C SER A 401 -12.96 -4.81 28.16
N ILE A 402 -13.04 -6.06 27.67
CA ILE A 402 -14.19 -6.98 27.81
C ILE A 402 -13.70 -8.39 28.15
N THR A 403 -14.57 -9.23 28.72
CA THR A 403 -14.26 -10.65 28.88
C THR A 403 -14.51 -11.42 27.59
N GLN A 404 -13.88 -12.60 27.43
CA GLN A 404 -14.15 -13.47 26.28
C GLN A 404 -15.64 -13.88 26.22
N LYS A 405 -16.26 -14.11 27.38
CA LYS A 405 -17.69 -14.43 27.46
C LYS A 405 -18.55 -13.30 26.89
N ASP A 406 -18.33 -12.07 27.32
CA ASP A 406 -19.09 -10.91 26.84
C ASP A 406 -18.86 -10.67 25.34
N LEU A 407 -17.65 -10.95 24.85
CA LEU A 407 -17.32 -10.90 23.43
C LEU A 407 -18.09 -11.96 22.62
N ILE A 408 -18.17 -13.19 23.11
CA ILE A 408 -18.97 -14.26 22.47
C ILE A 408 -20.45 -13.89 22.48
N ASP A 409 -20.97 -13.40 23.61
CA ASP A 409 -22.38 -12.97 23.71
C ASP A 409 -22.67 -11.79 22.76
N SER A 410 -21.67 -10.93 22.50
CA SER A 410 -21.78 -9.84 21.52
C SER A 410 -21.74 -10.36 20.09
N TYR A 411 -20.88 -11.34 19.80
CA TYR A 411 -20.79 -12.01 18.50
C TYR A 411 -22.11 -12.68 18.12
N GLU A 412 -22.76 -13.36 19.06
CA GLU A 412 -24.04 -14.06 18.81
C GLU A 412 -25.22 -13.10 18.59
N ARG A 413 -25.15 -11.89 19.15
CA ARG A 413 -26.17 -10.84 18.98
C ARG A 413 -25.90 -9.92 17.79
N PHE A 414 -24.72 -9.99 17.19
CA PHE A 414 -24.33 -9.11 16.09
C PHE A 414 -25.15 -9.41 14.83
N ASN A 415 -25.81 -8.40 14.28
CA ASN A 415 -26.60 -8.55 13.04
C ASN A 415 -25.68 -8.52 11.80
N LYS A 416 -24.96 -9.62 11.58
CA LYS A 416 -24.04 -9.77 10.45
C LYS A 416 -24.71 -9.55 9.08
N ASN A 417 -25.95 -10.04 8.90
CA ASN A 417 -26.67 -9.95 7.63
C ASN A 417 -26.92 -8.48 7.26
N PHE A 418 -27.30 -7.64 8.23
CA PHE A 418 -27.44 -6.20 7.99
C PHE A 418 -26.12 -5.56 7.53
N VAL A 419 -25.00 -5.88 8.17
CA VAL A 419 -23.70 -5.31 7.81
C VAL A 419 -23.25 -5.80 6.42
N ILE A 420 -23.44 -7.08 6.12
CA ILE A 420 -23.11 -7.69 4.83
C ILE A 420 -23.95 -7.05 3.71
N GLU A 421 -25.28 -7.12 3.82
CA GLU A 421 -26.23 -6.73 2.77
C GLU A 421 -26.34 -5.21 2.59
N LYS A 422 -26.14 -4.41 3.64
CA LYS A 422 -26.29 -2.95 3.56
C LYS A 422 -24.98 -2.19 3.58
N GLY A 423 -23.90 -2.79 4.07
CA GLY A 423 -22.63 -2.10 4.32
C GLY A 423 -21.46 -2.54 3.44
N LEU A 424 -21.49 -3.75 2.88
CA LEU A 424 -20.31 -4.36 2.25
C LEU A 424 -20.51 -4.75 0.79
N THR A 425 -21.57 -5.49 0.46
CA THR A 425 -21.77 -5.99 -0.91
C THR A 425 -23.22 -6.41 -1.20
N ASP A 426 -23.66 -6.15 -2.44
CA ASP A 426 -24.94 -6.62 -2.98
C ASP A 426 -24.80 -7.95 -3.73
N ASN A 427 -23.59 -8.50 -3.86
CA ASN A 427 -23.34 -9.73 -4.63
C ASN A 427 -23.60 -10.99 -3.77
N PRO A 428 -24.59 -11.84 -4.12
CA PRO A 428 -24.94 -13.02 -3.29
C PRO A 428 -23.80 -14.00 -3.05
N LEU A 429 -22.90 -14.21 -4.03
CA LEU A 429 -21.75 -15.11 -3.86
C LEU A 429 -20.73 -14.55 -2.88
N GLU A 430 -20.55 -13.23 -2.86
CA GLU A 430 -19.67 -12.56 -1.90
C GLU A 430 -20.30 -12.56 -0.50
N GLN A 431 -21.62 -12.39 -0.41
CA GLN A 431 -22.36 -12.49 0.87
C GLN A 431 -22.18 -13.87 1.50
N MET A 432 -22.31 -14.95 0.73
CA MET A 432 -22.06 -16.31 1.23
C MET A 432 -20.63 -16.48 1.77
N ALA A 433 -19.63 -15.95 1.07
CA ALA A 433 -18.24 -16.01 1.52
C ALA A 433 -18.00 -15.20 2.80
N LEU A 434 -18.65 -14.05 2.95
CA LEU A 434 -18.63 -13.25 4.18
C LEU A 434 -19.27 -14.01 5.34
N GLU A 435 -20.41 -14.66 5.12
CA GLU A 435 -21.09 -15.46 6.15
C GLU A 435 -20.25 -16.66 6.62
N GLN A 436 -19.58 -17.35 5.69
CA GLN A 436 -18.65 -18.43 6.03
C GLN A 436 -17.47 -17.90 6.86
N SER A 437 -16.84 -16.82 6.40
CA SER A 437 -15.75 -16.18 7.12
C SER A 437 -16.17 -15.71 8.53
N TRP A 438 -17.41 -15.24 8.70
CA TRP A 438 -17.94 -14.89 10.01
C TRP A 438 -17.99 -16.10 10.94
N ASN A 439 -18.43 -17.26 10.43
CA ASN A 439 -18.45 -18.49 11.22
C ASN A 439 -17.04 -18.93 11.61
N ASP A 440 -16.05 -18.78 10.72
CA ASP A 440 -14.63 -19.03 11.05
C ASP A 440 -14.16 -18.15 12.22
N LEU A 441 -14.53 -16.86 12.23
CA LEU A 441 -14.22 -15.97 13.34
C LEU A 441 -14.85 -16.49 14.64
N GLY A 442 -16.09 -16.95 14.59
CA GLY A 442 -16.78 -17.56 15.74
C GLY A 442 -16.03 -18.75 16.34
N VAL A 443 -15.44 -19.62 15.51
CA VAL A 443 -14.60 -20.74 15.98
C VAL A 443 -13.38 -20.24 16.75
N LEU A 444 -12.71 -19.19 16.24
CA LEU A 444 -11.54 -18.60 16.91
C LEU A 444 -11.92 -17.94 18.24
N LEU A 445 -13.04 -17.19 18.28
CA LEU A 445 -13.50 -16.53 19.51
C LEU A 445 -13.94 -17.51 20.60
N LYS A 446 -14.45 -18.69 20.21
CA LYS A 446 -14.93 -19.73 21.13
C LYS A 446 -13.84 -20.71 21.57
N ALA A 447 -12.62 -20.57 21.06
CA ALA A 447 -11.49 -21.41 21.45
C ALA A 447 -11.17 -21.29 22.95
N ASP A 448 -10.81 -22.42 23.59
CA ASP A 448 -10.39 -22.43 25.00
C ASP A 448 -9.16 -21.56 25.25
N ASN A 449 -8.23 -21.54 24.29
CA ASN A 449 -7.06 -20.67 24.26
C ASN A 449 -7.20 -19.69 23.10
N MET A 450 -8.10 -18.70 23.26
CA MET A 450 -8.26 -17.63 22.28
C MET A 450 -6.98 -16.76 22.25
N ILE A 451 -6.48 -16.49 21.06
CA ILE A 451 -5.34 -15.58 20.86
C ILE A 451 -5.73 -14.17 21.28
N ASN A 452 -5.06 -13.66 22.31
CA ASN A 452 -5.22 -12.30 22.81
C ASN A 452 -3.85 -11.60 22.84
N PHE A 453 -3.79 -10.32 22.50
CA PHE A 453 -2.57 -9.53 22.47
C PHE A 453 -2.53 -8.51 23.62
N ASN A 454 -1.36 -8.30 24.20
CA ASN A 454 -1.12 -7.19 25.12
C ASN A 454 -0.97 -5.85 24.37
N SER A 455 -0.75 -4.76 25.10
CA SER A 455 -0.57 -3.41 24.53
C SER A 455 0.64 -3.27 23.61
N LYS A 456 1.63 -4.17 23.70
CA LYS A 456 2.79 -4.24 22.81
C LYS A 456 2.55 -5.14 21.58
N GLY A 457 1.36 -5.71 21.44
CA GLY A 457 1.03 -6.61 20.33
C GLY A 457 1.60 -8.02 20.48
N ARG A 458 1.86 -8.48 21.71
CA ARG A 458 2.37 -9.83 22.00
C ARG A 458 1.25 -10.76 22.46
N VAL A 459 1.25 -12.00 21.97
CA VAL A 459 0.31 -13.04 22.37
C VAL A 459 0.46 -13.31 23.87
N ILE A 460 -0.64 -13.20 24.60
CA ILE A 460 -0.72 -13.49 26.04
C ILE A 460 -0.93 -14.99 26.20
N GLU A 461 0.02 -15.66 26.85
CA GLU A 461 0.00 -17.10 27.08
C GLU A 461 -0.14 -17.35 28.59
N THR A 462 -1.31 -17.82 29.00
CA THR A 462 -1.60 -18.03 30.42
C THR A 462 -2.63 -19.14 30.62
N LEU A 463 -2.49 -19.90 31.71
CA LEU A 463 -3.40 -20.98 32.13
C LEU A 463 -4.82 -20.50 32.46
N SER A 464 -5.03 -19.18 32.52
CA SER A 464 -6.32 -18.55 32.79
C SER A 464 -6.78 -17.67 31.62
N SER A 465 -6.54 -18.12 30.38
CA SER A 465 -6.87 -17.44 29.11
C SER A 465 -8.25 -16.79 29.10
N LYS A 466 -9.30 -17.52 29.54
CA LYS A 466 -10.70 -17.05 29.58
C LYS A 466 -10.95 -15.84 30.49
N SER A 467 -10.06 -15.61 31.45
CA SER A 467 -10.14 -14.49 32.40
C SER A 467 -9.34 -13.25 31.95
N VAL A 468 -8.54 -13.38 30.89
CA VAL A 468 -7.71 -12.27 30.40
C VAL A 468 -8.63 -11.25 29.72
N PRO A 469 -8.62 -9.97 30.17
CA PRO A 469 -9.37 -8.92 29.51
C PRO A 469 -8.90 -8.73 28.06
N VAL A 470 -9.85 -8.51 27.17
CA VAL A 470 -9.65 -8.34 25.74
C VAL A 470 -9.87 -6.87 25.42
N THR A 471 -8.91 -6.23 24.75
CA THR A 471 -9.00 -4.81 24.38
C THR A 471 -9.34 -4.66 22.90
N TRP A 472 -9.83 -3.49 22.50
CA TRP A 472 -10.06 -3.17 21.09
C TRP A 472 -8.78 -3.27 20.23
N LYS A 473 -7.64 -2.82 20.77
CA LYS A 473 -6.33 -2.93 20.10
C LYS A 473 -5.94 -4.39 19.87
N SER A 474 -6.21 -5.25 20.86
CA SER A 474 -5.98 -6.69 20.74
C SER A 474 -6.83 -7.32 19.62
N LEU A 475 -8.12 -7.02 19.58
CA LEU A 475 -9.03 -7.57 18.55
C LEU A 475 -8.69 -7.07 17.15
N THR A 476 -8.30 -5.80 17.01
CA THR A 476 -7.83 -5.24 15.74
C THR A 476 -6.56 -5.94 15.26
N LYS A 477 -5.61 -6.22 16.16
CA LYS A 477 -4.41 -7.01 15.85
C LYS A 477 -4.75 -8.45 15.48
N MET A 478 -5.68 -9.07 16.22
CA MET A 478 -6.20 -10.40 15.93
C MET A 478 -6.79 -10.47 14.52
N ASN A 479 -7.59 -9.48 14.12
CA ASN A 479 -8.16 -9.38 12.78
C ASN A 479 -7.08 -9.29 11.69
N LEU A 480 -6.04 -8.49 11.94
CA LEU A 480 -4.91 -8.37 11.02
C LEU A 480 -4.15 -9.70 10.88
N MET A 481 -3.86 -10.40 11.98
CA MET A 481 -3.18 -11.70 11.93
C MET A 481 -4.05 -12.75 11.25
N ARG A 482 -5.37 -12.72 11.49
CA ARG A 482 -6.34 -13.57 10.78
C ARG A 482 -6.32 -13.30 9.28
N ALA A 483 -6.33 -12.03 8.85
CA ALA A 483 -6.25 -11.70 7.43
C ALA A 483 -4.95 -12.21 6.78
N ILE A 484 -3.81 -12.09 7.45
CA ILE A 484 -2.53 -12.63 6.96
C ILE A 484 -2.57 -14.17 6.87
N ALA A 485 -3.08 -14.83 7.91
CA ALA A 485 -3.23 -16.29 7.92
C ALA A 485 -4.17 -16.79 6.81
N ARG A 486 -5.29 -16.07 6.56
CA ARG A 486 -6.19 -16.37 5.44
C ARG A 486 -5.50 -16.25 4.10
N MET A 487 -4.71 -15.20 3.87
CA MET A 487 -3.95 -15.03 2.63
C MET A 487 -2.92 -16.15 2.41
N LEU A 488 -2.27 -16.61 3.48
CA LEU A 488 -1.38 -17.78 3.43
C LEU A 488 -2.16 -19.05 3.08
N MET A 489 -3.29 -19.31 3.74
CA MET A 489 -4.14 -20.47 3.45
C MET A 489 -4.68 -20.45 2.02
N LEU A 490 -5.22 -19.32 1.55
CA LEU A 490 -5.73 -19.18 0.19
C LEU A 490 -4.67 -19.49 -0.87
N GLY A 491 -3.42 -19.07 -0.64
CA GLY A 491 -2.33 -19.24 -1.58
C GLY A 491 -1.68 -20.63 -1.60
N TYR A 492 -1.62 -21.31 -0.46
CA TYR A 492 -0.75 -22.48 -0.26
C TYR A 492 -1.45 -23.69 0.37
N ALA A 493 -2.70 -23.57 0.78
CA ALA A 493 -3.51 -24.70 1.24
C ALA A 493 -4.23 -25.42 0.10
N GLU A 494 -4.63 -26.65 0.38
CA GLU A 494 -5.51 -27.45 -0.45
C GLU A 494 -6.98 -27.21 -0.03
N ASN A 495 -7.94 -27.57 -0.89
CA ASN A 495 -9.38 -27.46 -0.62
C ASN A 495 -9.92 -26.05 -0.31
N THR A 496 -9.25 -24.99 -0.77
CA THR A 496 -9.63 -23.58 -0.51
C THR A 496 -10.87 -23.07 -1.26
N LYS A 497 -11.49 -23.88 -2.13
CA LYS A 497 -12.54 -23.42 -3.07
C LYS A 497 -13.87 -23.05 -2.40
N ASN A 498 -14.20 -23.70 -1.28
CA ASN A 498 -15.53 -23.58 -0.68
C ASN A 498 -15.49 -22.95 0.70
N ASP A 499 -14.61 -23.43 1.58
CA ASP A 499 -14.56 -23.03 2.97
C ASP A 499 -13.14 -23.21 3.51
N LEU A 500 -12.57 -22.15 4.10
CA LEU A 500 -11.25 -22.22 4.72
C LEU A 500 -11.24 -23.11 5.97
N SER A 501 -12.39 -23.37 6.59
CA SER A 501 -12.49 -24.34 7.69
C SER A 501 -12.13 -25.77 7.26
N SER A 502 -12.31 -26.07 5.97
CA SER A 502 -11.96 -27.37 5.36
C SER A 502 -10.62 -27.34 4.61
N ALA A 503 -9.98 -26.17 4.55
CA ALA A 503 -8.70 -26.01 3.88
C ALA A 503 -7.57 -26.48 4.81
N HIS A 504 -6.58 -27.14 4.23
CA HIS A 504 -5.45 -27.69 4.95
C HIS A 504 -4.16 -27.40 4.20
N MET A 505 -3.16 -26.85 4.86
CA MET A 505 -1.86 -26.54 4.28
C MET A 505 -0.89 -27.68 4.58
N SER A 506 -0.37 -28.33 3.54
CA SER A 506 0.66 -29.35 3.72
C SER A 506 2.04 -28.74 3.96
N LYS A 507 2.97 -29.55 4.44
CA LYS A 507 4.39 -29.19 4.54
C LYS A 507 4.97 -28.61 3.24
N ALA A 508 4.59 -29.18 2.10
CA ALA A 508 5.03 -28.71 0.80
C ALA A 508 4.48 -27.31 0.46
N GLY A 509 3.24 -27.02 0.85
CA GLY A 509 2.64 -25.69 0.71
C GLY A 509 3.43 -24.62 1.46
N LEU A 510 3.79 -24.87 2.73
CA LEU A 510 4.56 -23.90 3.50
C LEU A 510 6.01 -23.74 3.00
N ILE A 511 6.64 -24.81 2.53
CA ILE A 511 7.95 -24.74 1.84
C ILE A 511 7.84 -23.82 0.62
N ALA A 512 6.83 -24.01 -0.22
CA ALA A 512 6.62 -23.18 -1.41
C ALA A 512 6.43 -21.69 -1.04
N TRP A 513 5.72 -21.38 0.04
CA TRP A 513 5.60 -20.00 0.53
C TRP A 513 6.96 -19.41 0.88
N TYR A 514 7.79 -20.13 1.64
CA TYR A 514 9.13 -19.66 2.00
C TYR A 514 10.03 -19.43 0.76
N ASP A 515 9.97 -20.32 -0.23
CA ASP A 515 10.76 -20.18 -1.46
C ASP A 515 10.32 -18.96 -2.30
N GLU A 516 9.01 -18.78 -2.45
CA GLU A 516 8.43 -17.70 -3.25
C GLU A 516 8.68 -16.33 -2.59
N PHE A 517 8.61 -16.25 -1.26
CA PHE A 517 8.85 -15.02 -0.48
C PHE A 517 10.30 -14.81 -0.03
N ASN A 518 11.24 -15.69 -0.41
CA ASN A 518 12.62 -15.63 0.06
C ASN A 518 13.31 -14.28 -0.19
N GLU A 519 13.17 -13.73 -1.40
CA GLU A 519 13.77 -12.43 -1.76
C GLU A 519 13.24 -11.28 -0.89
N LEU A 520 11.93 -11.24 -0.63
CA LEU A 520 11.35 -10.27 0.27
C LEU A 520 11.90 -10.45 1.68
N GLY A 521 11.88 -11.69 2.18
CA GLY A 521 12.31 -12.02 3.53
C GLY A 521 13.75 -11.63 3.79
N LEU A 522 14.63 -11.77 2.79
CA LEU A 522 16.02 -11.30 2.86
C LEU A 522 16.11 -9.77 2.85
N ASP A 523 15.38 -9.10 1.98
CA ASP A 523 15.38 -7.63 1.88
C ASP A 523 14.87 -6.95 3.17
N ILE A 524 13.82 -7.50 3.79
CA ILE A 524 13.31 -7.00 5.07
C ILE A 524 14.03 -7.60 6.28
N LYS A 525 15.09 -8.39 6.07
CA LYS A 525 15.88 -9.03 7.14
C LYS A 525 15.06 -9.93 8.07
N ALA A 526 13.96 -10.50 7.56
CA ALA A 526 13.15 -11.49 8.25
C ALA A 526 13.76 -12.89 8.13
N PHE A 527 14.41 -13.21 7.00
CA PHE A 527 15.03 -14.51 6.75
C PHE A 527 16.55 -14.45 6.90
N ASP A 528 17.11 -15.52 7.46
CA ASP A 528 18.56 -15.68 7.60
C ASP A 528 19.13 -16.23 6.28
N PRO A 529 20.01 -15.49 5.56
CA PRO A 529 20.58 -15.93 4.29
C PRO A 529 21.41 -17.21 4.35
N ARG A 530 21.82 -17.64 5.55
CA ARG A 530 22.61 -18.87 5.76
C ARG A 530 21.71 -20.09 5.89
N THR A 531 20.50 -19.89 6.39
CA THR A 531 19.50 -20.95 6.47
C THR A 531 18.84 -21.07 5.10
N GLY A 532 18.75 -22.29 4.58
CA GLY A 532 17.91 -22.56 3.40
C GLY A 532 16.43 -22.37 3.72
N ASN A 533 15.58 -23.06 2.97
CA ASN A 533 14.14 -22.99 3.19
C ASN A 533 13.75 -23.44 4.62
N SER A 534 13.22 -22.51 5.42
CA SER A 534 12.78 -22.77 6.80
C SER A 534 11.34 -23.30 6.90
N GLY A 535 10.64 -23.51 5.78
CA GLY A 535 9.24 -23.93 5.72
C GLY A 535 9.01 -25.32 6.30
N SER A 536 9.91 -26.27 6.04
CA SER A 536 9.83 -27.61 6.66
C SER A 536 9.86 -27.54 8.19
N ARG A 537 10.75 -26.70 8.75
CA ARG A 537 10.88 -26.53 10.20
C ARG A 537 9.67 -25.79 10.76
N SER A 538 9.28 -24.70 10.10
CA SER A 538 8.13 -23.86 10.48
C SER A 538 6.82 -24.65 10.49
N PHE A 539 6.66 -25.61 9.57
CA PHE A 539 5.51 -26.50 9.52
C PHE A 539 5.42 -27.35 10.78
N LEU A 540 6.53 -27.99 11.16
CA LEU A 540 6.61 -28.78 12.40
C LEU A 540 6.41 -27.90 13.63
N GLU A 541 6.99 -26.69 13.64
CA GLU A 541 6.80 -25.73 14.73
C GLU A 541 5.33 -25.36 14.91
N ALA A 542 4.62 -25.06 13.82
CA ALA A 542 3.20 -24.75 13.85
C ALA A 542 2.36 -25.94 14.35
N ASN A 543 2.61 -27.12 13.81
CA ASN A 543 1.85 -28.33 14.10
C ASN A 543 2.11 -28.84 15.54
N PHE A 544 3.29 -28.58 16.12
CA PHE A 544 3.66 -29.03 17.46
C PHE A 544 3.45 -28.01 18.58
N PHE A 545 3.57 -26.72 18.30
CA PHE A 545 3.68 -25.72 19.37
C PHE A 545 2.61 -24.62 19.33
N THR A 546 1.68 -24.67 18.38
CA THR A 546 0.44 -23.88 18.50
C THR A 546 -0.50 -24.48 19.55
N PHE A 547 -1.49 -23.73 20.01
CA PHE A 547 -2.47 -24.21 20.98
C PHE A 547 -3.35 -25.30 20.37
N SER A 548 -3.74 -25.14 19.11
CA SER A 548 -4.52 -26.12 18.35
C SER A 548 -3.69 -27.22 17.69
N GLY A 549 -2.36 -27.13 17.75
CA GLY A 549 -1.44 -28.13 17.19
C GLY A 549 -1.83 -29.56 17.55
N ASN A 550 -1.87 -30.46 16.58
CA ASN A 550 -2.36 -31.83 16.82
C ASN A 550 -1.41 -32.95 16.38
N GLY A 551 -0.29 -32.64 15.71
CA GLY A 551 0.70 -33.64 15.29
C GLY A 551 0.48 -34.25 13.91
N ASP A 552 -0.52 -33.83 13.15
CA ASP A 552 -0.85 -34.40 11.84
C ASP A 552 0.05 -33.88 10.69
N ASP A 553 -0.26 -34.27 9.46
CA ASP A 553 0.53 -33.95 8.27
C ASP A 553 0.05 -32.68 7.54
N TRP A 554 -0.82 -31.88 8.17
CA TRP A 554 -1.28 -30.61 7.62
C TRP A 554 -1.37 -29.50 8.69
N MET A 555 -1.74 -28.30 8.26
CA MET A 555 -2.05 -27.17 9.12
C MET A 555 -3.43 -26.66 8.75
N ASP A 556 -4.35 -26.63 9.70
CA ASP A 556 -5.66 -26.03 9.49
C ASP A 556 -5.61 -24.49 9.61
N MET A 557 -6.74 -23.82 9.37
CA MET A 557 -6.83 -22.36 9.46
C MET A 557 -6.54 -21.83 10.88
N ARG A 558 -6.88 -22.58 11.92
CA ARG A 558 -6.66 -22.19 13.32
C ARG A 558 -5.18 -22.32 13.67
N GLU A 559 -4.55 -23.46 13.37
CA GLU A 559 -3.11 -23.66 13.56
C GLU A 559 -2.31 -22.62 12.78
N THR A 560 -2.72 -22.31 11.54
CA THR A 560 -2.07 -21.28 10.72
C THR A 560 -2.22 -19.89 11.34
N PHE A 561 -3.39 -19.55 11.87
CA PHE A 561 -3.64 -18.29 12.55
C PHE A 561 -2.80 -18.14 13.84
N GLU A 562 -2.73 -19.19 14.65
CA GLU A 562 -1.94 -19.22 15.88
C GLU A 562 -0.44 -19.13 15.56
N PHE A 563 0.03 -19.86 14.54
CA PHE A 563 1.42 -19.81 14.05
C PHE A 563 1.82 -18.40 13.60
N VAL A 564 1.01 -17.76 12.73
CA VAL A 564 1.26 -16.38 12.29
C VAL A 564 1.27 -15.43 13.49
N SER A 565 0.33 -15.57 14.41
CA SER A 565 0.25 -14.72 15.60
C SER A 565 1.50 -14.84 16.48
N LEU A 566 2.00 -16.06 16.69
CA LEU A 566 3.23 -16.32 17.43
C LEU A 566 4.46 -15.76 16.71
N LEU A 567 4.59 -15.91 15.39
CA LEU A 567 5.70 -15.34 14.62
C LEU A 567 5.81 -13.82 14.79
N PHE A 568 4.70 -13.09 14.70
CA PHE A 568 4.71 -11.63 14.86
C PHE A 568 4.95 -11.20 16.31
N SER A 569 4.36 -11.91 17.28
CA SER A 569 4.54 -11.63 18.70
C SER A 569 5.97 -11.86 19.16
N ALA A 570 6.47 -13.07 18.92
CA ALA A 570 7.73 -13.55 19.43
C ALA A 570 8.90 -13.13 18.52
N GLY A 571 8.83 -13.49 17.24
CA GLY A 571 9.93 -13.35 16.28
C GLY A 571 10.19 -11.93 15.78
N LEU A 572 9.26 -11.00 15.98
CA LEU A 572 9.42 -9.59 15.60
C LEU A 572 9.35 -8.67 16.83
N SER A 573 8.21 -8.62 17.53
CA SER A 573 8.00 -7.66 18.63
C SER A 573 8.94 -7.91 19.82
N THR A 574 8.93 -9.11 20.40
CA THR A 574 9.75 -9.39 21.59
C THR A 574 11.25 -9.35 21.28
N SER A 575 11.68 -9.87 20.13
CA SER A 575 13.09 -9.83 19.74
C SER A 575 13.60 -8.40 19.50
N SER A 576 12.79 -7.51 18.91
CA SER A 576 13.22 -6.11 18.66
C SER A 576 13.47 -5.38 19.97
N ASP A 577 12.53 -5.47 20.93
CA ASP A 577 12.69 -4.87 22.26
C ASP A 577 13.97 -5.37 22.95
N ILE A 578 14.27 -6.67 22.86
CA ILE A 578 15.51 -7.23 23.44
C ILE A 578 16.74 -6.63 22.74
N ILE A 579 16.78 -6.59 21.40
CA ILE A 579 17.93 -6.08 20.65
C ILE A 579 18.18 -4.58 20.92
N GLU A 580 17.11 -3.81 21.03
CA GLU A 580 17.16 -2.38 21.34
C GLU A 580 17.68 -2.14 22.76
N ASP A 581 17.16 -2.88 23.75
CA ASP A 581 17.53 -2.75 25.16
C ASP A 581 18.95 -3.27 25.45
N MET A 582 19.46 -4.21 24.65
CA MET A 582 20.82 -4.77 24.77
C MET A 582 21.93 -3.87 24.20
N ALA A 583 21.68 -2.57 24.01
CA ALA A 583 22.64 -1.64 23.42
C ALA A 583 24.00 -1.59 24.16
N MET A 584 24.01 -1.79 25.48
CA MET A 584 25.24 -1.82 26.29
C MET A 584 26.07 -3.10 26.10
N CYS A 585 25.48 -4.17 25.58
CA CYS A 585 26.16 -5.43 25.34
C CYS A 585 26.79 -5.54 23.95
N ARG A 586 26.65 -4.51 23.11
CA ARG A 586 27.10 -4.49 21.71
C ARG A 586 28.62 -4.57 21.58
N VAL A 587 29.06 -5.30 20.57
CA VAL A 587 30.43 -5.37 20.08
C VAL A 587 30.45 -4.66 18.72
N ASP A 588 31.55 -3.96 18.38
CA ASP A 588 31.71 -3.22 17.12
C ASP A 588 31.93 -4.15 15.91
N GLN A 589 30.99 -5.07 15.72
CA GLN A 589 30.89 -5.96 14.59
C GLN A 589 29.41 -6.19 14.33
N LYS A 590 28.99 -6.11 13.06
CA LYS A 590 27.62 -6.37 12.66
C LYS A 590 27.41 -7.83 12.27
N ASP A 591 26.25 -8.37 12.62
CA ASP A 591 25.74 -9.65 12.17
C ASP A 591 25.18 -9.55 10.73
N ILE A 592 24.68 -10.68 10.23
CA ILE A 592 24.14 -10.78 8.86
C ILE A 592 22.89 -9.91 8.61
N PHE A 593 22.20 -9.50 9.68
CA PHE A 593 21.03 -8.63 9.61
C PHE A 593 21.44 -7.15 9.73
N GLY A 594 22.73 -6.86 9.88
CA GLY A 594 23.26 -5.51 10.03
C GLY A 594 23.09 -4.93 11.44
N GLU A 595 22.68 -5.74 12.40
CA GLU A 595 22.63 -5.41 13.83
C GLU A 595 23.97 -5.73 14.49
N TYR A 596 24.28 -5.13 15.63
CA TYR A 596 25.54 -5.40 16.32
C TYR A 596 25.50 -6.74 17.06
N TYR A 597 26.57 -7.53 16.97
CA TYR A 597 26.77 -8.69 17.85
C TYR A 597 26.76 -8.25 19.32
N MET A 598 26.33 -9.15 20.21
CA MET A 598 26.31 -8.91 21.65
C MET A 598 27.26 -9.87 22.38
N LYS A 599 27.98 -9.37 23.39
CA LYS A 599 28.83 -10.23 24.22
C LYS A 599 27.97 -11.17 25.08
N GLU A 600 28.16 -12.48 24.94
CA GLU A 600 27.33 -13.51 25.59
C GLU A 600 27.21 -13.31 27.11
N THR A 601 28.33 -13.02 27.78
CA THR A 601 28.32 -12.84 29.25
C THR A 601 27.47 -11.65 29.69
N CYS A 602 27.49 -10.56 28.93
CA CYS A 602 26.66 -9.38 29.19
C CYS A 602 25.20 -9.68 28.90
N PHE A 603 24.94 -10.27 27.73
CA PHE A 603 23.60 -10.64 27.29
C PHE A 603 22.90 -11.56 28.30
N LYS A 604 23.56 -12.64 28.73
CA LYS A 604 23.01 -13.60 29.71
C LYS A 604 22.57 -12.92 31.01
N GLN A 605 23.40 -12.04 31.55
CA GLN A 605 23.09 -11.32 32.79
C GLN A 605 21.89 -10.37 32.59
N HIS A 606 21.98 -9.51 31.57
CA HIS A 606 20.93 -8.53 31.30
C HIS A 606 19.59 -9.18 30.95
N PHE A 607 19.63 -10.30 30.22
CA PHE A 607 18.46 -11.08 29.82
C PHE A 607 17.74 -11.67 31.03
N ARG A 608 18.49 -12.11 32.06
CA ARG A 608 17.90 -12.53 33.34
C ARG A 608 17.23 -11.37 34.06
N ASP A 609 17.96 -10.27 34.21
CA ASP A 609 17.55 -9.13 35.03
C ASP A 609 16.28 -8.46 34.48
N HIS A 610 16.14 -8.43 33.15
CA HIS A 610 15.01 -7.80 32.46
C HIS A 610 14.00 -8.81 31.89
N PHE A 611 14.10 -10.10 32.23
CA PHE A 611 13.25 -11.15 31.65
C PHE A 611 11.75 -10.82 31.75
N GLY A 612 11.29 -10.36 32.91
CA GLY A 612 9.88 -10.00 33.13
C GLY A 612 9.41 -8.76 32.37
N MET A 613 10.31 -7.90 31.88
CA MET A 613 9.98 -6.79 31.00
C MET A 613 9.69 -7.30 29.57
N TYR A 614 10.52 -8.21 29.08
CA TYR A 614 10.38 -8.76 27.73
C TYR A 614 9.21 -9.73 27.62
N PHE A 615 8.97 -10.54 28.65
CA PHE A 615 8.00 -11.63 28.63
C PHE A 615 6.81 -11.42 29.57
N ASN A 616 6.37 -10.17 29.75
CA ASN A 616 5.19 -9.85 30.56
C ASN A 616 3.88 -10.46 30.03
N ASN A 617 3.88 -10.96 28.80
CA ASN A 617 2.80 -11.71 28.16
C ASN A 617 2.83 -13.21 28.50
N MET A 618 3.88 -13.72 29.16
CA MET A 618 4.02 -15.10 29.64
C MET A 618 4.29 -15.12 31.16
N PRO A 619 3.26 -14.87 31.99
CA PRO A 619 3.43 -14.77 33.44
C PRO A 619 3.99 -16.04 34.08
N GLY A 620 3.63 -17.23 33.58
CA GLY A 620 4.13 -18.51 34.08
C GLY A 620 5.63 -18.67 33.83
N MET A 621 6.08 -18.45 32.59
CA MET A 621 7.51 -18.42 32.24
C MET A 621 8.29 -17.37 33.05
N THR A 622 7.73 -16.17 33.24
CA THR A 622 8.38 -15.11 34.02
C THR A 622 8.54 -15.51 35.49
N ALA A 623 7.51 -16.09 36.10
CA ALA A 623 7.58 -16.58 37.48
C ALA A 623 8.61 -17.71 37.62
N PHE A 624 8.63 -18.64 36.66
CA PHE A 624 9.60 -19.72 36.59
C PHE A 624 11.04 -19.19 36.58
N ILE A 625 11.41 -18.31 35.65
CA ILE A 625 12.78 -17.76 35.54
C ILE A 625 13.19 -16.98 36.80
N LYS A 626 12.28 -16.20 37.39
CA LYS A 626 12.53 -15.46 38.64
C LYS A 626 12.78 -16.39 39.83
N GLY A 627 12.15 -17.56 39.85
CA GLY A 627 12.29 -18.56 40.90
C GLY A 627 13.58 -19.39 40.84
N LEU A 628 14.31 -19.37 39.70
CA LEU A 628 15.52 -20.18 39.55
C LEU A 628 16.69 -19.62 40.36
N ASN A 629 17.44 -20.54 40.98
CA ASN A 629 18.78 -20.22 41.50
C ASN A 629 19.78 -20.01 40.34
N ALA A 630 21.01 -19.62 40.65
CA ALA A 630 22.02 -19.35 39.63
C ALA A 630 22.40 -20.57 38.78
N ALA A 631 22.53 -21.75 39.38
CA ALA A 631 22.90 -22.97 38.66
C ALA A 631 21.79 -23.44 37.70
N ASP A 632 20.54 -23.36 38.14
CA ASP A 632 19.39 -23.74 37.31
C ASP A 632 19.16 -22.74 36.18
N TYR A 633 19.32 -21.44 36.45
CA TYR A 633 19.28 -20.43 35.40
C TYR A 633 20.38 -20.65 34.36
N ASP A 634 21.59 -20.98 34.80
CA ASP A 634 22.71 -21.28 33.91
C ASP A 634 22.43 -22.48 33.01
N ALA A 635 21.80 -23.53 33.53
CA ALA A 635 21.37 -24.68 32.76
C ALA A 635 20.28 -24.30 31.73
N VAL A 636 19.26 -23.55 32.15
CA VAL A 636 18.17 -23.08 31.27
C VAL A 636 18.71 -22.20 30.13
N TYR A 637 19.59 -21.24 30.46
CA TYR A 637 20.22 -20.39 29.46
C TYR A 637 21.07 -21.20 28.48
N THR A 638 21.80 -22.21 28.96
CA THR A 638 22.62 -23.09 28.10
C THR A 638 21.74 -23.85 27.12
N TYR A 639 20.62 -24.44 27.58
CA TYR A 639 19.68 -25.13 26.67
C TYR A 639 19.08 -24.21 25.62
N LEU A 640 18.69 -22.99 26.01
CA LEU A 640 18.18 -21.99 25.06
C LEU A 640 19.27 -21.59 24.05
N LYS A 641 20.47 -21.30 24.54
CA LYS A 641 21.61 -20.89 23.72
C LYS A 641 21.94 -21.95 22.69
N ASP A 642 22.22 -23.17 23.12
CA ASP A 642 22.67 -24.27 22.26
C ASP A 642 21.61 -24.60 21.19
N SER A 643 20.33 -24.54 21.58
CA SER A 643 19.20 -24.68 20.66
C SER A 643 19.12 -23.55 19.62
N SER A 644 19.59 -22.35 19.95
CA SER A 644 19.54 -21.17 19.07
C SER A 644 20.76 -20.98 18.15
N LEU A 645 21.84 -21.73 18.34
CA LEU A 645 23.10 -21.50 17.60
C LEU A 645 22.96 -21.80 16.09
N SER A 646 23.51 -20.94 15.26
CA SER A 646 23.70 -21.15 13.82
C SER A 646 24.96 -22.00 13.55
N ALA A 647 25.09 -22.55 12.34
CA ALA A 647 26.23 -23.40 11.97
C ALA A 647 27.58 -22.64 11.98
N ASP A 648 27.54 -21.32 11.76
CA ASP A 648 28.67 -20.40 11.69
C ASP A 648 28.76 -19.48 12.94
N GLN A 649 28.15 -19.90 14.04
CA GLN A 649 28.14 -19.14 15.29
C GLN A 649 29.55 -18.74 15.73
N LYS A 650 29.73 -17.46 16.07
CA LYS A 650 30.96 -16.97 16.70
C LYS A 650 30.95 -17.25 18.20
N PRO A 651 31.98 -17.95 18.75
CA PRO A 651 32.06 -18.23 20.18
C PRO A 651 32.00 -16.97 21.04
N GLY A 652 31.19 -17.01 22.11
CA GLY A 652 31.08 -15.91 23.08
C GLY A 652 30.29 -14.68 22.57
N LEU A 653 29.70 -14.75 21.38
CA LEU A 653 28.85 -13.72 20.82
C LEU A 653 27.42 -14.25 20.61
N ILE A 654 26.45 -13.36 20.72
CA ILE A 654 25.03 -13.57 20.44
C ILE A 654 24.65 -12.66 19.26
N GLU A 655 23.94 -13.20 18.29
CA GLU A 655 23.44 -12.47 17.12
C GLU A 655 21.90 -12.45 17.06
N THR A 656 21.35 -11.65 16.16
CA THR A 656 19.90 -11.45 16.02
C THR A 656 19.13 -12.76 15.80
N SER A 657 19.64 -13.69 15.00
CA SER A 657 18.97 -14.99 14.80
C SER A 657 18.92 -15.83 16.07
N ASN A 658 19.97 -15.79 16.90
CA ASN A 658 19.95 -16.49 18.19
C ASN A 658 18.81 -15.97 19.06
N ILE A 659 18.69 -14.64 19.18
CA ILE A 659 17.67 -13.98 20.02
C ILE A 659 16.27 -14.35 19.53
N ARG A 660 16.02 -14.25 18.22
CA ARG A 660 14.73 -14.64 17.61
C ARG A 660 14.39 -16.10 17.92
N THR A 661 15.34 -17.02 17.77
CA THR A 661 15.13 -18.44 18.08
C THR A 661 14.91 -18.70 19.56
N MET A 662 15.69 -18.08 20.46
CA MET A 662 15.49 -18.20 21.91
C MET A 662 14.09 -17.76 22.33
N VAL A 663 13.63 -16.62 21.81
CA VAL A 663 12.30 -16.05 22.08
C VAL A 663 11.21 -16.98 21.58
N MET A 664 11.30 -17.49 20.34
CA MET A 664 10.33 -18.46 19.80
C MET A 664 10.25 -19.73 20.65
N ILE A 665 11.40 -20.28 21.07
CA ILE A 665 11.44 -21.48 21.93
C ILE A 665 10.73 -21.24 23.25
N LEU A 666 10.91 -20.08 23.89
CA LEU A 666 10.23 -19.75 25.15
C LEU A 666 8.70 -19.71 24.98
N HIS A 667 8.22 -19.14 23.88
CA HIS A 667 6.80 -19.16 23.52
C HIS A 667 6.28 -20.59 23.29
N TYR A 668 7.05 -21.44 22.59
CA TYR A 668 6.66 -22.84 22.39
C TYR A 668 6.56 -23.63 23.69
N VAL A 669 7.50 -23.41 24.62
CA VAL A 669 7.43 -24.04 25.95
C VAL A 669 6.20 -23.56 26.71
N GLU A 670 5.90 -22.26 26.70
CA GLU A 670 4.73 -21.73 27.39
C GLU A 670 3.43 -22.23 26.77
N SER A 671 3.34 -22.35 25.45
CA SER A 671 2.17 -22.94 24.76
C SER A 671 1.89 -24.38 25.18
N ILE A 672 2.94 -25.20 25.32
CA ILE A 672 2.81 -26.58 25.84
C ILE A 672 2.31 -26.56 27.29
N MET A 673 2.87 -25.69 28.15
CA MET A 673 2.39 -25.54 29.52
C MET A 673 0.92 -25.12 29.55
N VAL A 674 0.54 -24.08 28.80
CA VAL A 674 -0.84 -23.56 28.74
C VAL A 674 -1.85 -24.61 28.27
N THR A 675 -1.42 -25.51 27.40
CA THR A 675 -2.29 -26.54 26.82
C THR A 675 -2.44 -27.76 27.74
N TYR A 676 -1.37 -28.17 28.43
CA TYR A 676 -1.32 -29.48 29.11
C TYR A 676 -1.21 -29.41 30.64
N ASP A 677 -0.87 -28.28 31.26
CA ASP A 677 -0.91 -28.09 32.73
C ASP A 677 -2.37 -27.86 33.16
N THR A 678 -3.09 -28.96 33.32
CA THR A 678 -4.54 -28.98 33.56
C THR A 678 -4.90 -28.64 35.00
N ASP A 679 -4.05 -28.99 35.95
CA ASP A 679 -4.23 -28.68 37.38
C ASP A 679 -3.68 -27.30 37.78
N LYS A 680 -2.95 -26.65 36.86
CA LYS A 680 -2.38 -25.30 36.95
C LYS A 680 -1.26 -25.17 37.98
N ASN A 681 -0.55 -26.25 38.25
CA ASN A 681 0.50 -26.31 39.27
C ASN A 681 1.87 -25.79 38.77
N GLN A 682 1.97 -25.37 37.50
CA GLN A 682 3.20 -24.89 36.81
C GLN A 682 4.20 -25.98 36.41
N THR A 683 3.82 -27.24 36.54
CA THR A 683 4.57 -28.43 36.13
C THR A 683 3.69 -29.35 35.29
N LEU A 684 4.28 -30.37 34.66
CA LEU A 684 3.53 -31.39 33.92
C LEU A 684 3.74 -32.74 34.60
N SER A 685 2.64 -33.31 35.09
CA SER A 685 2.60 -34.69 35.55
C SER A 685 2.88 -35.66 34.41
N LEU A 686 3.19 -36.92 34.78
CA LEU A 686 3.42 -37.97 33.79
C LEU A 686 2.20 -38.17 32.86
N ASP A 687 0.99 -38.04 33.40
CA ASP A 687 -0.25 -38.19 32.63
C ASP A 687 -0.44 -37.04 31.62
N GLU A 688 -0.11 -35.81 32.02
CA GLU A 688 -0.13 -34.64 31.13
C GLU A 688 0.95 -34.73 30.04
N VAL A 689 2.13 -35.25 30.37
CA VAL A 689 3.16 -35.58 29.38
C VAL A 689 2.66 -36.63 28.39
N TYR A 690 1.97 -37.69 28.84
CA TYR A 690 1.38 -38.66 27.92
C TYR A 690 0.22 -38.07 27.10
N ALA A 691 -0.53 -37.10 27.65
CA ALA A 691 -1.56 -36.37 26.92
C ALA A 691 -0.97 -35.50 25.78
N ALA A 692 0.24 -34.98 25.95
CA ALA A 692 0.98 -34.27 24.92
C ALA A 692 1.60 -35.18 23.84
N ALA A 693 1.87 -36.45 24.17
CA ALA A 693 2.58 -37.38 23.30
C ALA A 693 2.01 -37.50 21.87
N PRO A 694 0.68 -37.63 21.64
CA PRO A 694 0.10 -37.76 20.31
C PRO A 694 0.58 -36.69 19.32
N ARG A 695 0.74 -35.45 19.80
CA ARG A 695 1.16 -34.30 19.00
C ARG A 695 2.55 -34.48 18.37
N PHE A 696 3.43 -35.26 19.00
CA PHE A 696 4.79 -35.47 18.49
C PHE A 696 4.98 -36.83 17.81
N MET A 697 3.94 -37.68 17.80
CA MET A 697 4.08 -39.07 17.35
C MET A 697 4.50 -39.19 15.88
N SER A 698 4.01 -38.32 15.00
CA SER A 698 4.38 -38.32 13.57
C SER A 698 5.89 -38.14 13.42
N PHE A 699 6.46 -37.13 14.08
CA PHE A 699 7.91 -36.89 14.12
C PHE A 699 8.68 -38.08 14.68
N PHE A 700 8.27 -38.63 15.83
CA PHE A 700 8.96 -39.78 16.42
C PHE A 700 8.88 -41.03 15.56
N LYS A 701 7.78 -41.24 14.81
CA LYS A 701 7.69 -42.33 13.83
C LYS A 701 8.70 -42.17 12.68
N THR A 702 9.10 -40.94 12.35
CA THR A 702 10.13 -40.66 11.34
C THR A 702 11.55 -40.88 11.88
N VAL A 703 11.84 -40.49 13.12
CA VAL A 703 13.21 -40.54 13.68
C VAL A 703 13.51 -41.81 14.50
N SER A 704 12.49 -42.57 14.88
CA SER A 704 12.64 -43.81 15.65
C SER A 704 12.71 -45.04 14.73
N PRO A 705 13.58 -46.02 15.01
CA PRO A 705 13.61 -47.28 14.26
C PRO A 705 12.38 -48.17 14.51
N THR A 706 11.61 -47.90 15.56
CA THR A 706 10.40 -48.67 15.89
C THR A 706 9.13 -47.97 15.40
N LYS A 707 8.15 -48.74 14.95
CA LYS A 707 6.81 -48.25 14.59
C LYS A 707 5.76 -48.49 15.67
N TYR A 708 6.13 -49.16 16.77
CA TYR A 708 5.19 -49.47 17.85
C TYR A 708 4.87 -48.22 18.67
N GLU A 709 3.60 -47.81 18.64
CA GLU A 709 3.13 -46.57 19.28
C GLU A 709 3.40 -46.51 20.78
N PHE A 710 3.25 -47.63 21.48
CA PHE A 710 3.58 -47.71 22.90
C PHE A 710 5.04 -47.34 23.18
N ILE A 711 5.97 -47.92 22.40
CA ILE A 711 7.40 -47.66 22.55
C ILE A 711 7.71 -46.19 22.21
N ILE A 712 7.00 -45.60 21.25
CA ILE A 712 7.16 -44.18 20.87
C ILE A 712 6.64 -43.25 21.98
N LYS A 713 5.47 -43.54 22.56
CA LYS A 713 4.91 -42.74 23.68
C LYS A 713 5.81 -42.78 24.90
N GLU A 714 6.33 -43.95 25.23
CA GLU A 714 7.30 -44.12 26.31
C GLU A 714 8.64 -43.47 25.98
N GLY A 715 9.04 -43.50 24.71
CA GLY A 715 10.20 -42.80 24.22
C GLY A 715 10.08 -41.27 24.34
N PHE A 716 8.89 -40.73 24.08
CA PHE A 716 8.59 -39.31 24.26
C PHE A 716 8.65 -38.91 25.74
N ALA A 717 7.95 -39.63 26.62
CA ALA A 717 8.00 -39.35 28.05
C ALA A 717 9.43 -39.45 28.59
N TYR A 718 10.18 -40.49 28.18
CA TYR A 718 11.60 -40.61 28.49
C TYR A 718 12.37 -39.37 28.04
N LEU A 719 12.15 -38.90 26.81
CA LEU A 719 12.83 -37.74 26.27
C LEU A 719 12.54 -36.49 27.10
N VAL A 720 11.29 -36.25 27.49
CA VAL A 720 10.90 -35.13 28.37
C VAL A 720 11.69 -35.18 29.68
N PHE A 721 11.62 -36.29 30.41
CA PHE A 721 12.22 -36.40 31.75
C PHE A 721 13.75 -36.55 31.75
N ASN A 722 14.35 -37.15 30.72
CA ASN A 722 15.80 -37.43 30.68
C ASN A 722 16.58 -36.59 29.67
N GLY A 723 15.91 -35.95 28.70
CA GLY A 723 16.53 -35.03 27.75
C GLY A 723 17.31 -35.68 26.62
N THR A 724 17.27 -37.01 26.51
CA THR A 724 17.98 -37.76 25.47
C THR A 724 17.07 -38.79 24.83
N MET A 725 17.33 -39.16 23.57
CA MET A 725 16.64 -40.28 22.94
C MET A 725 16.95 -41.59 23.68
N PRO A 726 15.96 -42.42 24.03
CA PRO A 726 16.23 -43.66 24.74
C PRO A 726 16.73 -44.76 23.79
N GLY A 727 17.70 -45.55 24.26
CA GLY A 727 17.94 -46.89 23.73
C GLY A 727 16.92 -47.91 24.28
N GLY A 728 16.91 -49.14 23.75
CA GLY A 728 15.98 -50.19 24.21
C GLY A 728 16.06 -50.48 25.72
N SER A 729 17.26 -50.45 26.29
CA SER A 729 17.48 -50.57 27.74
C SER A 729 17.00 -49.34 28.52
N GLY A 730 17.08 -48.15 27.93
CA GLY A 730 16.59 -46.89 28.51
C GLY A 730 15.07 -46.89 28.70
N ILE A 731 14.33 -47.41 27.70
CA ILE A 731 12.86 -47.54 27.79
C ILE A 731 12.48 -48.52 28.91
N LEU A 732 13.14 -49.67 28.99
CA LEU A 732 12.89 -50.64 30.06
C LEU A 732 13.19 -50.04 31.44
N GLY A 733 14.33 -49.36 31.61
CA GLY A 733 14.67 -48.68 32.86
C GLY A 733 13.66 -47.59 33.23
N PHE A 734 13.15 -46.85 32.24
CA PHE A 734 12.15 -45.82 32.48
C PHE A 734 10.81 -46.37 32.94
N GLN A 735 10.36 -47.52 32.43
CA GLN A 735 9.14 -48.18 32.95
C GLN A 735 9.19 -48.42 34.46
N PHE A 736 10.36 -48.79 35.00
CA PHE A 736 10.52 -49.01 36.44
C PHE A 736 10.63 -47.71 37.23
N SER A 737 11.24 -46.67 36.65
CA SER A 737 11.52 -45.41 37.36
C SER A 737 10.45 -44.33 37.21
N LYS A 738 9.57 -44.40 36.20
CA LYS A 738 8.66 -43.31 35.84
C LYS A 738 7.67 -42.91 36.94
N HIS A 739 7.27 -43.84 37.80
CA HIS A 739 6.41 -43.56 38.96
C HIS A 739 7.12 -42.79 40.09
N PHE A 740 8.44 -42.67 40.03
CA PHE A 740 9.27 -41.95 41.02
C PHE A 740 9.92 -40.69 40.43
N LYS A 741 9.57 -40.32 39.18
CA LYS A 741 10.07 -39.10 38.56
C LYS A 741 9.29 -37.90 39.11
N ASP A 742 10.01 -36.84 39.42
CA ASP A 742 9.42 -35.53 39.67
C ASP A 742 8.69 -35.04 38.41
N GLU A 743 7.73 -34.14 38.59
CA GLU A 743 6.99 -33.53 37.49
C GLU A 743 7.90 -32.72 36.57
N ALA A 744 7.57 -32.68 35.27
CA ALA A 744 8.39 -31.98 34.29
C ALA A 744 8.16 -30.47 34.41
N THR A 745 9.24 -29.71 34.59
CA THR A 745 9.19 -28.25 34.59
C THR A 745 9.50 -27.72 33.18
N ARG A 746 9.40 -26.40 33.01
CA ARG A 746 9.84 -25.71 31.79
C ARG A 746 11.31 -25.99 31.45
N LYS A 747 12.16 -26.29 32.44
CA LYS A 747 13.58 -26.69 32.24
C LYS A 747 13.68 -28.00 31.46
N GLU A 748 12.91 -29.01 31.85
CA GLU A 748 12.89 -30.32 31.20
C GLU A 748 12.40 -30.21 29.76
N ILE A 749 11.38 -29.39 29.51
CA ILE A 749 10.84 -29.13 28.16
C ILE A 749 11.84 -28.35 27.30
N LEU A 750 12.50 -27.32 27.84
CA LEU A 750 13.52 -26.54 27.12
C LEU A 750 14.69 -27.40 26.63
N ARG A 751 15.12 -28.36 27.46
CA ARG A 751 16.20 -29.29 27.11
C ARG A 751 15.89 -30.13 25.86
N LEU A 752 14.61 -30.33 25.53
CA LEU A 752 14.19 -31.12 24.37
C LEU A 752 14.58 -30.47 23.05
N PHE A 753 14.57 -29.14 22.97
CA PHE A 753 14.83 -28.42 21.74
C PHE A 753 16.23 -28.67 21.18
N GLY A 754 17.23 -28.83 22.05
CA GLY A 754 18.58 -29.23 21.62
C GLY A 754 18.56 -30.61 20.96
N THR A 755 17.91 -31.59 21.58
CA THR A 755 17.79 -32.95 21.01
C THR A 755 16.98 -32.94 19.71
N LEU A 756 15.86 -32.21 19.65
CA LEU A 756 15.03 -32.12 18.45
C LEU A 756 15.80 -31.50 17.28
N LYS A 757 16.52 -30.41 17.53
CA LYS A 757 17.41 -29.76 16.56
C LYS A 757 18.48 -30.73 16.05
N ASP A 758 19.13 -31.47 16.94
CA ASP A 758 20.14 -32.46 16.55
C ASP A 758 19.57 -33.56 15.68
N GLN A 759 18.34 -34.03 15.92
CA GLN A 759 17.71 -35.02 15.04
C GLN A 759 17.30 -34.41 13.69
N LEU A 760 16.80 -33.18 13.66
CA LEU A 760 16.43 -32.51 12.41
C LEU A 760 17.64 -32.21 11.51
N ASN A 761 18.81 -32.01 12.11
CA ASN A 761 20.05 -31.76 11.37
C ASN A 761 20.74 -33.04 10.86
N LYS A 762 20.31 -34.23 11.32
CA LYS A 762 20.81 -35.49 10.75
C LYS A 762 20.21 -35.65 9.36
N ALA A 763 21.07 -35.86 8.36
CA ALA A 763 20.62 -36.17 7.01
C ALA A 763 19.66 -37.38 7.06
N PRO A 764 18.56 -37.37 6.30
CA PRO A 764 17.69 -38.54 6.21
C PRO A 764 18.52 -39.71 5.66
N ASN A 765 18.61 -40.78 6.45
CA ASN A 765 19.27 -42.03 6.06
C ASN A 765 18.49 -42.77 4.96
#